data_AF-A0A1A7BIT9-F1
#
_entry.id   AF-A0A1A7BIT9-F1
#
_cell.length_a   1.000
_cell.length_b   1.000
_cell.length_c   1.000
_cell.angle_alpha   90.00
_cell.angle_beta   90.00
_cell.angle_gamma   90.00
#
_symmetry.space_group_name_H-M   'P 1'
#
loop_
_entity.id
_entity.type
_entity.pdbx_description
1 polymer ?
#
loop_
_entity_poly.entity_id
_entity_poly.type
_entity_poly.pdbx_seq_one_letter_code
_entity_poly.pdbx_strand_id
1 'polypeptide(L)'
;MRKGTLVACLGAALMAGTALVPAQPASAQIPALLPDKDAVEQTEAMDIDGDWRVNTINKVIRIERGRAYAVEGWTHAFVLRVRPDMVTIRNIRQIDAETYVGDDLPMMGQVTMKVVSPDRIEASVPGLFGPARYVLSRVAGSSSGAADGPVMFATPGDAGAPPSDAPSRPGNRLRFASLADAFGEPRAVAEAFRGCVIPDGARQEMSARPPQPSPRDRITGIEFAPVASADPNADVPDAGDMCWTRLDGVWREDRTPTFDTSANDGSEWDVQGLPLAGLLHGNYTTPAALFIAPGDDPENELYVMAGIDDVRMTRYVSNDGVSVDDLIGQPGMNKVFEAEEQTSLPQRLTIDYTAGGDLRIRLGNRQFLRPQTAASRDLPSDDAFLIQFQTDNFAANLKGYNVLTQDPFLLMNNNMREVFDRRDPDEYRIQEKYAVPFGFTLQNELLQGNVYRSTTVSSAKEMQDANSTSFGVKANISVSGAVNTALSFGPGPGRPEIADTGASVGYSATQSTMNSMRQSNTVAQVVGYSRAKSYAIILDHSESKLSSGFLTAVGDAQREGRYQDLIDQFGTHYAYAVTYGASAKMTRDISTEAFEAVLKETEGDKLEGEVRILGSSIGGFNESMRSRVEGYSGAFGNEGGRFIAVGGNGSWDSGGYSRGDRVAPILLDLRPLDELLNPINFPDQPDIYTRVRAELALAINQYLAGQARPLSNERLISKVTYTPPAPEPEPEPGAAVEEWYVYVRTIGCTKPGPGTTTGASGDIRISASGPRNAFAGSKELSTGCKWRDDQSRTYDYRASDNTPGLMVLRGTREQLRNYTLNFDFNWRYTGATQGRIRTDKRTLSSTPMQGAGLAVGKSHTTRWSFGPKGRPEITLHLRVKRIK
;
A
#
# COMPACT_ATOMS: atom_id res chain seq x y z
N MET A 1 53.71 -18.32 41.87
CA MET A 1 53.90 -19.77 41.64
C MET A 1 53.49 -20.05 40.20
N ARG A 2 54.45 -20.38 39.31
CA ARG A 2 54.62 -21.68 38.61
C ARG A 2 53.29 -22.22 38.02
N LYS A 3 53.13 -22.68 36.78
CA LYS A 3 53.85 -22.96 35.49
C LYS A 3 52.65 -23.32 34.56
N GLY A 4 52.53 -23.02 33.27
CA GLY A 4 53.41 -23.30 32.15
C GLY A 4 52.60 -23.95 31.01
N THR A 5 52.93 -23.54 29.77
CA THR A 5 53.00 -24.31 28.51
C THR A 5 51.79 -24.64 27.61
N LEU A 6 51.94 -24.11 26.37
CA LEU A 6 51.79 -24.68 25.00
C LEU A 6 50.43 -24.76 24.25
N VAL A 7 50.31 -23.87 23.25
CA VAL A 7 50.13 -24.07 21.78
C VAL A 7 49.11 -25.11 21.28
N ALA A 8 48.15 -24.63 20.47
CA ALA A 8 47.88 -25.16 19.12
C ALA A 8 46.99 -24.19 18.31
N CYS A 9 47.45 -23.82 17.11
CA CYS A 9 46.68 -23.15 16.07
C CYS A 9 45.67 -24.12 15.43
N LEU A 10 44.46 -23.65 15.14
CA LEU A 10 43.70 -24.09 13.95
C LEU A 10 42.68 -23.01 13.59
N GLY A 11 42.81 -22.49 12.37
CA GLY A 11 41.92 -21.50 11.82
C GLY A 11 40.59 -22.10 11.37
N ALA A 12 39.54 -21.31 11.49
CA ALA A 12 38.34 -21.42 10.67
C ALA A 12 37.75 -20.00 10.54
N ALA A 13 37.85 -19.44 9.35
CA ALA A 13 37.10 -18.27 8.94
C ALA A 13 35.62 -18.66 8.83
N LEU A 14 34.72 -17.90 9.47
CA LEU A 14 33.30 -17.94 9.20
C LEU A 14 32.72 -16.51 9.30
N MET A 15 32.14 -16.13 8.17
CA MET A 15 31.48 -14.86 7.86
C MET A 15 30.48 -14.42 8.95
N ALA A 16 30.69 -13.23 9.52
CA ALA A 16 29.67 -12.56 10.30
C ALA A 16 28.74 -11.78 9.35
N GLY A 17 27.70 -12.47 8.85
CA GLY A 17 26.56 -11.82 8.22
C GLY A 17 25.72 -11.14 9.29
N THR A 18 25.70 -9.82 9.31
CA THR A 18 24.76 -9.02 10.10
C THR A 18 23.35 -9.22 9.54
N ALA A 19 22.57 -10.09 10.18
CA ALA A 19 21.13 -10.16 9.94
C ALA A 19 20.47 -8.91 10.56
N LEU A 20 20.17 -7.93 9.71
CA LEU A 20 19.22 -6.86 10.01
C LEU A 20 17.84 -7.50 10.19
N VAL A 21 17.39 -7.61 11.44
CA VAL A 21 15.99 -7.92 11.75
C VAL A 21 15.20 -6.62 11.59
N PRO A 22 14.22 -6.52 10.67
CA PRO A 22 13.38 -5.35 10.58
C PRO A 22 12.48 -5.27 11.82
N ALA A 23 12.51 -4.11 12.49
CA ALA A 23 11.56 -3.77 13.54
C ALA A 23 10.14 -3.77 12.93
N GLN A 24 9.21 -4.51 13.56
CA GLN A 24 7.79 -4.49 13.17
C GLN A 24 7.17 -3.13 13.56
N PRO A 25 6.59 -2.38 12.62
CA PRO A 25 5.80 -1.20 12.96
C PRO A 25 4.44 -1.63 13.51
N ALA A 26 4.07 -1.05 14.66
CA ALA A 26 2.75 -1.18 15.24
C ALA A 26 1.76 -0.29 14.47
N SER A 27 1.07 -0.84 13.47
CA SER A 27 -0.19 -0.25 12.98
C SER A 27 -1.31 -0.53 13.99
N ALA A 28 -2.25 0.41 14.13
CA ALA A 28 -3.48 0.21 14.90
C ALA A 28 -4.40 -0.79 14.16
N GLN A 29 -4.00 -2.06 14.16
CA GLN A 29 -4.78 -3.15 13.58
C GLN A 29 -5.94 -3.49 14.51
N ILE A 30 -7.16 -3.51 13.97
CA ILE A 30 -8.35 -3.91 14.75
C ILE A 30 -8.29 -5.43 14.95
N PRO A 31 -8.37 -5.93 16.19
CA PRO A 31 -8.47 -7.36 16.44
C PRO A 31 -9.64 -7.96 15.65
N ALA A 32 -9.41 -9.10 14.99
CA ALA A 32 -10.50 -9.83 14.38
C ALA A 32 -11.55 -10.17 15.45
N LEU A 33 -12.85 -10.06 15.12
CA LEU A 33 -13.97 -10.40 16.01
C LEU A 33 -14.12 -11.93 16.14
N LEU A 34 -13.02 -12.61 16.43
CA LEU A 34 -12.94 -14.05 16.63
C LEU A 34 -12.84 -14.36 18.13
N PRO A 35 -13.51 -15.41 18.63
CA PRO A 35 -13.37 -15.82 20.01
C PRO A 35 -11.99 -16.42 20.27
N ASP A 36 -11.44 -16.17 21.46
CA ASP A 36 -10.24 -16.89 21.93
C ASP A 36 -10.56 -18.36 22.18
N LYS A 37 -9.56 -19.23 22.13
CA LYS A 37 -9.70 -20.68 22.33
C LYS A 37 -10.38 -21.06 23.64
N ASP A 38 -10.26 -20.24 24.68
CA ASP A 38 -10.87 -20.50 25.99
C ASP A 38 -12.38 -20.18 26.02
N ALA A 39 -12.86 -19.41 25.03
CA ALA A 39 -14.28 -19.06 24.88
C ALA A 39 -15.06 -20.07 24.01
N VAL A 40 -14.39 -21.07 23.43
CA VAL A 40 -15.02 -22.13 22.62
C VAL A 40 -14.74 -23.48 23.30
N GLU A 41 -15.79 -24.19 23.71
CA GLU A 41 -15.66 -25.47 24.43
C GLU A 41 -14.89 -26.52 23.62
N GLN A 42 -14.09 -27.34 24.32
CA GLN A 42 -13.42 -28.51 23.74
C GLN A 42 -14.40 -29.67 23.60
N THR A 43 -14.32 -30.40 22.49
CA THR A 43 -15.01 -31.68 22.28
C THR A 43 -14.06 -32.86 22.52
N GLU A 44 -14.45 -34.07 22.12
CA GLU A 44 -13.57 -35.24 22.11
C GLU A 44 -12.39 -35.04 21.15
N ALA A 45 -11.26 -35.69 21.45
CA ALA A 45 -10.06 -35.68 20.61
C ALA A 45 -10.32 -36.39 19.29
N MET A 46 -9.72 -35.90 18.20
CA MET A 46 -9.94 -36.40 16.84
C MET A 46 -8.63 -36.81 16.16
N ASP A 47 -8.69 -37.70 15.17
CA ASP A 47 -7.50 -38.16 14.43
C ASP A 47 -6.78 -37.04 13.65
N ILE A 48 -7.49 -35.94 13.34
CA ILE A 48 -6.93 -34.75 12.69
C ILE A 48 -6.30 -33.75 13.66
N ASP A 49 -6.31 -34.02 14.97
CA ASP A 49 -5.66 -33.13 15.95
C ASP A 49 -4.14 -33.02 15.65
N GLY A 50 -3.61 -31.80 15.79
CA GLY A 50 -2.21 -31.48 15.49
C GLY A 50 -2.02 -30.09 14.89
N ASP A 51 -0.76 -29.79 14.54
CA ASP A 51 -0.40 -28.52 13.89
C ASP A 51 -0.41 -28.67 12.37
N TRP A 52 -1.14 -27.75 11.74
CA TRP A 52 -1.40 -27.74 10.31
C TRP A 52 -1.04 -26.40 9.69
N ARG A 53 -0.29 -26.41 8.60
CA ARG A 53 0.01 -25.24 7.79
C ARG A 53 -1.07 -25.04 6.75
N VAL A 54 -1.73 -23.89 6.78
CA VAL A 54 -2.65 -23.42 5.74
C VAL A 54 -1.82 -22.93 4.55
N ASN A 55 -1.75 -23.72 3.48
CA ASN A 55 -0.80 -23.47 2.38
C ASN A 55 -1.03 -22.15 1.66
N THR A 56 -2.28 -21.68 1.56
CA THR A 56 -2.65 -20.46 0.83
C THR A 56 -2.13 -19.18 1.49
N ILE A 57 -2.00 -19.17 2.82
CA ILE A 57 -1.52 -18.01 3.59
C ILE A 57 -0.17 -18.26 4.29
N ASN A 58 0.35 -19.49 4.17
CA ASN A 58 1.58 -19.94 4.82
C ASN A 58 1.59 -19.70 6.34
N LYS A 59 0.47 -20.00 7.02
CA LYS A 59 0.30 -19.84 8.48
C LYS A 59 -0.08 -21.14 9.16
N VAL A 60 0.33 -21.28 10.42
CA VAL A 60 0.04 -22.48 11.23
C VAL A 60 -1.21 -22.28 12.08
N ILE A 61 -2.11 -23.26 12.00
CA ILE A 61 -3.25 -23.43 12.90
C ILE A 61 -3.09 -24.74 13.67
N ARG A 62 -3.64 -24.81 14.88
CA ARG A 62 -3.72 -26.03 15.68
C ARG A 62 -5.15 -26.52 15.69
N ILE A 63 -5.37 -27.74 15.21
CA ILE A 63 -6.63 -28.46 15.39
C ILE A 63 -6.52 -29.23 16.71
N GLU A 64 -7.45 -29.00 17.62
CA GLU A 64 -7.48 -29.64 18.93
C GLU A 64 -8.92 -29.78 19.37
N ARG A 65 -9.39 -31.03 19.59
CA ARG A 65 -10.64 -31.30 20.32
C ARG A 65 -11.83 -30.48 19.81
N GLY A 66 -12.12 -30.57 18.52
CA GLY A 66 -13.31 -29.96 17.91
C GLY A 66 -13.19 -28.50 17.49
N ARG A 67 -12.00 -27.90 17.58
CA ARG A 67 -11.75 -26.52 17.15
C ARG A 67 -10.38 -26.38 16.49
N ALA A 68 -10.23 -25.38 15.63
CA ALA A 68 -8.95 -24.94 15.11
C ALA A 68 -8.70 -23.50 15.52
N TYR A 69 -7.49 -23.20 16.01
CA TYR A 69 -7.09 -21.84 16.38
C TYR A 69 -5.73 -21.48 15.80
N ALA A 70 -5.49 -20.18 15.66
CA ALA A 70 -4.24 -19.65 15.13
C ALA A 70 -3.07 -19.94 16.08
N VAL A 71 -2.03 -20.62 15.60
CA VAL A 71 -0.73 -20.70 16.30
C VAL A 71 0.11 -19.48 15.93
N GLU A 72 0.11 -19.14 14.65
CA GLU A 72 0.72 -17.91 14.13
C GLU A 72 -0.37 -16.90 13.81
N GLY A 73 -0.23 -15.65 14.25
CA GLY A 73 -1.16 -14.58 13.86
C GLY A 73 -0.98 -14.15 12.40
N TRP A 74 -2.04 -13.58 11.82
CA TRP A 74 -2.00 -12.97 10.49
C TRP A 74 -3.04 -11.87 10.32
N THR A 75 -2.88 -11.07 9.27
CA THR A 75 -3.87 -10.09 8.85
C THR A 75 -4.82 -10.74 7.85
N HIS A 76 -6.08 -10.92 8.23
CA HIS A 76 -7.14 -11.41 7.37
C HIS A 76 -7.83 -10.23 6.66
N ALA A 77 -8.03 -10.34 5.35
CA ALA A 77 -8.66 -9.31 4.53
C ALA A 77 -8.07 -7.89 4.75
N PHE A 78 -6.74 -7.81 4.94
CA PHE A 78 -5.95 -6.58 5.07
C PHE A 78 -6.21 -5.71 6.31
N VAL A 79 -7.32 -5.89 7.05
CA VAL A 79 -7.70 -5.04 8.18
C VAL A 79 -7.82 -5.79 9.51
N LEU A 80 -8.23 -7.07 9.47
CA LEU A 80 -8.54 -7.83 10.68
C LEU A 80 -7.33 -8.63 11.17
N ARG A 81 -6.82 -8.31 12.36
CA ARG A 81 -5.71 -9.07 12.95
C ARG A 81 -6.23 -10.32 13.64
N VAL A 82 -6.01 -11.47 13.02
CA VAL A 82 -6.13 -12.77 13.69
C VAL A 82 -4.92 -12.93 14.60
N ARG A 83 -5.15 -12.90 15.92
CA ARG A 83 -4.10 -13.08 16.93
C ARG A 83 -3.88 -14.58 17.19
N PRO A 84 -2.68 -14.97 17.68
CA PRO A 84 -2.51 -16.30 18.26
C PRO A 84 -3.62 -16.61 19.26
N ASP A 85 -4.00 -17.89 19.36
CA ASP A 85 -5.08 -18.42 20.20
C ASP A 85 -6.52 -18.03 19.79
N MET A 86 -6.71 -17.19 18.76
CA MET A 86 -8.06 -16.96 18.21
C MET A 86 -8.55 -18.17 17.40
N VAL A 87 -9.78 -18.59 17.66
CA VAL A 87 -10.43 -19.71 16.97
C VAL A 87 -10.80 -19.30 15.55
N THR A 88 -10.35 -20.08 14.58
CA THR A 88 -10.60 -19.87 13.16
C THR A 88 -11.60 -20.87 12.60
N ILE A 89 -11.72 -22.06 13.20
CA ILE A 89 -12.76 -23.04 12.89
C ILE A 89 -13.32 -23.57 14.21
N ARG A 90 -14.65 -23.62 14.37
CA ARG A 90 -15.30 -24.21 15.55
C ARG A 90 -16.24 -25.35 15.17
N ASN A 91 -16.69 -26.11 16.16
CA ASN A 91 -17.67 -27.20 15.99
C ASN A 91 -17.21 -28.25 14.97
N ILE A 92 -15.92 -28.55 14.95
CA ILE A 92 -15.36 -29.59 14.08
C ILE A 92 -15.91 -30.93 14.54
N ARG A 93 -16.59 -31.64 13.64
CA ARG A 93 -17.13 -32.97 13.87
C ARG A 93 -16.83 -33.89 12.71
N GLN A 94 -16.52 -35.13 13.02
CA GLN A 94 -16.34 -36.18 12.02
C GLN A 94 -17.72 -36.60 11.48
N ILE A 95 -17.86 -36.67 10.15
CA ILE A 95 -19.08 -37.14 9.48
C ILE A 95 -18.89 -38.50 8.81
N ASP A 96 -17.66 -38.82 8.40
CA ASP A 96 -17.25 -40.15 7.96
C ASP A 96 -15.76 -40.40 8.27
N ALA A 97 -15.21 -41.56 7.91
CA ALA A 97 -13.85 -41.97 8.26
C ALA A 97 -12.76 -40.97 7.81
N GLU A 98 -13.00 -40.21 6.74
CA GLU A 98 -12.02 -39.31 6.14
C GLU A 98 -12.51 -37.85 6.06
N THR A 99 -13.74 -37.57 6.48
CA THR A 99 -14.38 -36.27 6.28
C THR A 99 -14.87 -35.67 7.59
N TYR A 100 -14.53 -34.40 7.78
CA TYR A 100 -14.90 -33.57 8.91
C TYR A 100 -15.63 -32.34 8.41
N VAL A 101 -16.53 -31.80 9.23
CA VAL A 101 -17.18 -30.51 8.97
C VAL A 101 -17.02 -29.60 10.16
N GLY A 102 -16.88 -28.30 9.94
CA GLY A 102 -16.81 -27.28 10.98
C GLY A 102 -17.28 -25.92 10.47
N ASP A 103 -17.34 -24.92 11.34
CA ASP A 103 -17.70 -23.55 10.99
C ASP A 103 -16.42 -22.71 10.87
N ASP A 104 -16.03 -22.34 9.65
CA ASP A 104 -14.90 -21.45 9.34
C ASP A 104 -15.33 -20.00 9.61
N LEU A 105 -14.77 -19.43 10.67
CA LEU A 105 -15.17 -18.13 11.19
C LEU A 105 -14.65 -16.96 10.34
N PRO A 106 -13.37 -16.95 9.87
CA PRO A 106 -12.91 -15.95 8.91
C PRO A 106 -13.70 -15.95 7.60
N MET A 107 -14.08 -17.12 7.09
CA MET A 107 -14.86 -17.23 5.85
C MET A 107 -16.38 -17.20 6.06
N MET A 108 -16.83 -17.15 7.32
CA MET A 108 -18.24 -17.18 7.75
C MET A 108 -19.08 -18.28 7.08
N GLY A 109 -18.52 -19.49 6.96
CA GLY A 109 -19.17 -20.60 6.25
C GLY A 109 -18.81 -21.96 6.81
N GLN A 110 -19.56 -22.99 6.45
CA GLN A 110 -19.25 -24.36 6.89
C GLN A 110 -18.10 -24.93 6.06
N VAL A 111 -16.96 -25.22 6.67
CA VAL A 111 -15.86 -25.93 6.01
C VAL A 111 -16.14 -27.42 5.98
N THR A 112 -15.89 -28.05 4.83
CA THR A 112 -15.74 -29.50 4.69
C THR A 112 -14.26 -29.82 4.53
N MET A 113 -13.71 -30.63 5.43
CA MET A 113 -12.31 -31.03 5.46
C MET A 113 -12.22 -32.52 5.15
N LYS A 114 -11.59 -32.86 4.01
CA LYS A 114 -11.34 -34.25 3.60
C LYS A 114 -9.88 -34.60 3.80
N VAL A 115 -9.60 -35.60 4.62
CA VAL A 115 -8.28 -36.18 4.81
C VAL A 115 -7.91 -36.95 3.54
N VAL A 116 -6.88 -36.48 2.83
CA VAL A 116 -6.38 -37.13 1.60
C VAL A 116 -5.18 -38.02 1.91
N SER A 117 -4.42 -37.68 2.95
CA SER A 117 -3.33 -38.50 3.49
C SER A 117 -3.05 -38.07 4.95
N PRO A 118 -2.25 -38.82 5.73
CA PRO A 118 -1.91 -38.45 7.12
C PRO A 118 -1.35 -37.04 7.29
N ASP A 119 -0.71 -36.52 6.24
CA ASP A 119 -0.05 -35.21 6.22
C ASP A 119 -0.80 -34.16 5.38
N ARG A 120 -1.99 -34.48 4.84
CA ARG A 120 -2.71 -33.60 3.91
C ARG A 120 -4.22 -33.65 4.08
N ILE A 121 -4.82 -32.50 4.38
CA ILE A 121 -6.27 -32.29 4.39
C ILE A 121 -6.63 -31.27 3.30
N GLU A 122 -7.65 -31.58 2.51
CA GLU A 122 -8.27 -30.64 1.58
C GLU A 122 -9.53 -30.05 2.23
N ALA A 123 -9.52 -28.73 2.42
CA ALA A 123 -10.63 -27.98 3.00
C ALA A 123 -11.38 -27.22 1.91
N SER A 124 -12.70 -27.19 2.02
CA SER A 124 -13.60 -26.53 1.09
C SER A 124 -14.71 -25.82 1.85
N VAL A 125 -14.82 -24.51 1.70
CA VAL A 125 -15.90 -23.70 2.28
C VAL A 125 -16.85 -23.31 1.14
N PRO A 126 -18.13 -23.71 1.16
CA PRO A 126 -19.12 -23.25 0.21
C PRO A 126 -19.26 -21.73 0.31
N GLY A 127 -18.80 -21.02 -0.72
CA GLY A 127 -18.98 -19.59 -0.88
C GLY A 127 -20.06 -19.29 -1.93
N LEU A 128 -20.56 -18.05 -1.91
CA LEU A 128 -21.56 -17.55 -2.87
C LEU A 128 -21.07 -17.62 -4.34
N PHE A 129 -19.76 -17.78 -4.56
CA PHE A 129 -19.09 -17.84 -5.87
C PHE A 129 -18.43 -19.20 -6.16
N GLY A 130 -18.89 -20.25 -5.46
CA GLY A 130 -18.29 -21.57 -5.51
C GLY A 130 -17.43 -21.88 -4.28
N PRO A 131 -17.02 -23.14 -4.11
CA PRO A 131 -16.27 -23.56 -2.94
C PRO A 131 -14.86 -22.94 -2.94
N ALA A 132 -14.54 -22.16 -1.91
CA ALA A 132 -13.17 -21.76 -1.65
C ALA A 132 -12.40 -22.97 -1.13
N ARG A 133 -11.32 -23.35 -1.82
CA ARG A 133 -10.53 -24.54 -1.50
C ARG A 133 -9.16 -24.14 -1.00
N TYR A 134 -8.73 -24.75 0.10
CA TYR A 134 -7.37 -24.62 0.63
C TYR A 134 -6.86 -25.97 1.12
N VAL A 135 -5.54 -26.11 1.17
CA VAL A 135 -4.88 -27.34 1.59
C VAL A 135 -4.20 -27.08 2.94
N LEU A 136 -4.39 -28.00 3.87
CA LEU A 136 -3.66 -28.07 5.13
C LEU A 136 -2.59 -29.14 5.02
N SER A 137 -1.35 -28.77 5.33
CA SER A 137 -0.21 -29.69 5.38
C SER A 137 0.25 -29.88 6.83
N ARG A 138 0.46 -31.11 7.28
CA ARG A 138 0.89 -31.36 8.66
C ARG A 138 2.29 -30.78 8.91
N VAL A 139 2.49 -30.13 10.05
CA VAL A 139 3.81 -29.60 10.45
C VAL A 139 4.61 -30.73 11.08
N ALA A 140 5.76 -31.06 10.47
CA ALA A 140 6.65 -32.12 10.93
C ALA A 140 7.10 -31.88 12.38
N GLY A 141 6.95 -32.90 13.24
CA GLY A 141 7.32 -32.83 14.67
C GLY A 141 6.18 -32.57 15.64
N SER A 142 4.94 -32.35 15.16
CA SER A 142 3.75 -32.18 16.01
C SER A 142 3.12 -33.53 16.42
N SER A 143 3.85 -34.34 17.20
CA SER A 143 3.24 -35.44 17.95
C SER A 143 2.84 -34.96 19.35
N SER A 144 1.63 -35.32 19.79
CA SER A 144 1.08 -35.00 21.10
C SER A 144 1.98 -35.49 22.25
N GLY A 145 2.43 -34.55 23.10
CA GLY A 145 3.25 -34.82 24.28
C GLY A 145 3.31 -33.60 25.21
N ALA A 146 3.19 -33.85 26.51
CA ALA A 146 2.77 -32.92 27.55
C ALA A 146 3.77 -31.83 28.00
N ALA A 147 3.18 -30.78 28.57
CA ALA A 147 3.63 -29.74 29.49
C ALA A 147 5.10 -29.72 29.99
N ASP A 148 5.71 -28.53 29.97
CA ASP A 148 6.35 -27.99 31.19
C ASP A 148 6.46 -26.46 31.19
N GLY A 149 6.47 -25.91 32.42
CA GLY A 149 6.18 -24.52 32.78
C GLY A 149 7.31 -23.47 32.66
N PRO A 150 7.15 -22.31 33.33
CA PRO A 150 7.65 -21.01 32.89
C PRO A 150 9.02 -20.62 33.46
N VAL A 151 9.67 -19.62 32.86
CA VAL A 151 10.85 -18.95 33.45
C VAL A 151 10.68 -17.43 33.44
N MET A 152 10.98 -16.84 34.58
CA MET A 152 10.82 -15.43 34.94
C MET A 152 12.04 -14.55 34.63
N PHE A 153 11.77 -13.23 34.65
CA PHE A 153 12.63 -12.05 34.93
C PHE A 153 13.67 -11.61 33.89
N ALA A 154 13.58 -10.34 33.45
CA ALA A 154 14.35 -9.25 34.07
C ALA A 154 13.98 -7.87 33.48
N THR A 155 13.76 -6.89 34.35
CA THR A 155 13.86 -5.44 34.07
C THR A 155 15.29 -4.99 34.35
N PRO A 156 15.89 -4.15 33.48
CA PRO A 156 16.21 -2.76 33.85
C PRO A 156 15.91 -1.82 32.64
N GLY A 157 15.63 -0.53 32.76
CA GLY A 157 16.16 0.50 33.65
C GLY A 157 16.65 1.66 32.77
N ASP A 158 16.16 2.87 33.08
CA ASP A 158 16.59 4.20 32.66
C ASP A 158 16.35 4.74 31.25
N ALA A 159 15.55 5.82 31.26
CA ALA A 159 15.26 6.73 30.18
C ALA A 159 16.46 7.65 29.92
N GLY A 160 16.98 7.60 28.69
CA GLY A 160 17.84 8.62 28.11
C GLY A 160 17.07 9.37 27.03
N ALA A 161 16.88 10.68 27.23
CA ALA A 161 16.30 11.59 26.25
C ALA A 161 17.12 11.60 24.93
N PRO A 162 16.51 11.70 23.75
CA PRO A 162 17.25 11.90 22.52
C PRO A 162 17.77 13.36 22.46
N PRO A 163 19.04 13.58 22.07
CA PRO A 163 19.56 14.93 21.86
C PRO A 163 18.92 15.55 20.62
N SER A 164 18.23 16.67 20.84
CA SER A 164 18.06 17.72 19.84
C SER A 164 19.43 18.31 19.55
N ASP A 165 19.89 18.21 18.30
CA ASP A 165 20.72 19.21 17.59
C ASP A 165 21.38 18.54 16.38
N ALA A 166 20.69 18.58 15.23
CA ALA A 166 21.34 18.51 13.94
C ALA A 166 21.41 19.94 13.38
N PRO A 167 22.61 20.51 13.15
CA PRO A 167 22.72 21.85 12.61
C PRO A 167 22.25 21.84 11.16
N SER A 168 21.27 22.69 10.87
CA SER A 168 20.90 23.11 9.53
C SER A 168 22.13 23.60 8.78
N ARG A 169 22.60 22.82 7.81
CA ARG A 169 23.58 23.29 6.82
C ARG A 169 22.92 24.41 6.01
N PRO A 170 23.47 25.65 6.01
CA PRO A 170 23.03 26.65 5.06
C PRO A 170 23.46 26.19 3.66
N GLY A 171 22.49 25.85 2.82
CA GLY A 171 22.73 25.62 1.40
C GLY A 171 23.24 26.91 0.78
N ASN A 172 24.55 26.96 0.51
CA ASN A 172 25.18 28.02 -0.26
C ASN A 172 24.68 27.88 -1.72
N ARG A 173 23.52 28.46 -2.03
CA ARG A 173 23.06 28.60 -3.41
C ARG A 173 23.96 29.62 -4.10
N LEU A 174 24.73 29.17 -5.09
CA LEU A 174 25.48 30.05 -5.99
C LEU A 174 24.48 30.99 -6.68
N ARG A 175 24.68 32.29 -6.52
CA ARG A 175 23.96 33.33 -7.27
C ARG A 175 24.82 33.70 -8.46
N PHE A 176 24.24 33.69 -9.65
CA PHE A 176 24.94 34.05 -10.89
C PHE A 176 24.46 35.40 -11.38
N ALA A 177 25.39 36.23 -11.89
CA ALA A 177 25.11 37.58 -12.34
C ALA A 177 24.74 37.65 -13.84
N SER A 178 25.06 36.61 -14.61
CA SER A 178 24.76 36.50 -16.04
C SER A 178 24.61 35.03 -16.50
N LEU A 179 24.10 34.81 -17.72
CA LEU A 179 24.05 33.49 -18.37
C LEU A 179 25.45 32.88 -18.54
N ALA A 180 26.45 33.71 -18.86
CA ALA A 180 27.85 33.28 -18.98
C ALA A 180 28.43 32.85 -17.63
N ASP A 181 28.11 33.55 -16.54
CA ASP A 181 28.54 33.14 -15.19
C ASP A 181 27.88 31.82 -14.76
N ALA A 182 26.64 31.59 -15.18
CA ALA A 182 25.88 30.43 -14.76
C ALA A 182 26.19 29.15 -15.55
N PHE A 183 26.63 29.30 -16.80
CA PHE A 183 26.85 28.19 -17.72
C PHE A 183 28.29 28.03 -18.20
N GLY A 184 29.17 28.99 -17.87
CA GLY A 184 30.50 29.09 -18.47
C GLY A 184 30.45 29.66 -19.88
N GLU A 185 31.60 29.73 -20.55
CA GLU A 185 31.62 30.11 -21.96
C GLU A 185 30.94 29.01 -22.82
N PRO A 186 29.92 29.36 -23.63
CA PRO A 186 29.25 28.40 -24.48
C PRO A 186 30.20 27.87 -25.54
N ARG A 187 30.66 26.62 -25.38
CA ARG A 187 31.40 25.91 -26.41
C ARG A 187 30.44 25.16 -27.32
N ALA A 188 30.52 25.40 -28.62
CA ALA A 188 29.92 24.52 -29.61
C ALA A 188 30.64 23.18 -29.53
N VAL A 189 29.88 22.10 -29.59
CA VAL A 189 30.45 20.77 -29.50
C VAL A 189 30.04 20.00 -30.72
N ALA A 190 31.05 19.73 -31.55
CA ALA A 190 30.93 18.98 -32.79
C ALA A 190 30.15 17.69 -32.52
N GLU A 191 29.13 17.46 -33.35
CA GLU A 191 28.36 16.23 -33.52
C GLU A 191 28.70 15.14 -32.50
N ALA A 192 27.87 15.02 -31.46
CA ALA A 192 28.05 14.14 -30.31
C ALA A 192 28.54 12.75 -30.73
N PHE A 193 29.87 12.57 -30.72
CA PHE A 193 30.51 11.39 -31.27
C PHE A 193 30.09 10.16 -30.46
N ARG A 194 29.26 9.30 -31.06
CA ARG A 194 28.67 8.14 -30.37
C ARG A 194 29.66 7.00 -30.13
N GLY A 195 30.89 7.12 -30.61
CA GLY A 195 31.90 6.08 -30.52
C GLY A 195 31.95 5.20 -31.76
N CYS A 196 33.05 4.46 -31.87
CA CYS A 196 33.24 3.36 -32.80
C CYS A 196 33.55 2.10 -32.01
N VAL A 197 33.24 0.93 -32.58
CA VAL A 197 33.63 -0.36 -32.02
C VAL A 197 35.16 -0.45 -32.03
N ILE A 198 35.75 -0.89 -30.92
CA ILE A 198 37.18 -1.20 -30.86
C ILE A 198 37.39 -2.52 -31.62
N PRO A 199 38.17 -2.56 -32.71
CA PRO A 199 38.37 -3.77 -33.49
C PRO A 199 39.05 -4.85 -32.64
N ASP A 200 38.64 -6.11 -32.81
CA ASP A 200 39.26 -7.27 -32.17
C ASP A 200 40.79 -7.37 -32.45
N GLY A 201 41.25 -6.70 -33.53
CA GLY A 201 42.65 -6.61 -33.97
C GLY A 201 43.42 -5.36 -33.56
N ALA A 202 42.81 -4.36 -32.89
CA ALA A 202 43.49 -3.10 -32.51
C ALA A 202 44.77 -3.36 -31.68
N ARG A 203 44.76 -4.44 -30.90
CA ARG A 203 45.92 -4.92 -30.11
C ARG A 203 47.11 -5.38 -30.98
N GLN A 204 46.84 -5.92 -32.18
CA GLN A 204 47.86 -6.39 -33.12
C GLN A 204 48.38 -5.27 -34.02
N GLU A 205 47.51 -4.36 -34.45
CA GLU A 205 47.89 -3.20 -35.26
C GLU A 205 48.81 -2.24 -34.49
N MET A 206 48.52 -1.97 -33.20
CA MET A 206 49.35 -1.09 -32.36
C MET A 206 50.68 -1.72 -31.92
N SER A 207 50.79 -3.06 -31.97
CA SER A 207 52.05 -3.77 -31.66
C SER A 207 53.03 -3.82 -32.85
N ALA A 208 52.65 -3.31 -34.02
CA ALA A 208 53.54 -3.17 -35.17
C ALA A 208 54.58 -2.06 -34.91
N ARG A 209 55.69 -2.44 -34.27
CA ARG A 209 56.91 -1.63 -34.12
C ARG A 209 57.34 -0.99 -35.45
N PRO A 210 58.02 0.18 -35.43
CA PRO A 210 58.52 0.83 -36.65
C PRO A 210 59.40 -0.14 -37.45
N PRO A 211 59.46 0.01 -38.79
CA PRO A 211 60.21 -0.91 -39.64
C PRO A 211 61.62 -1.06 -39.10
N GLN A 212 62.02 -2.30 -38.82
CA GLN A 212 63.41 -2.56 -38.46
C GLN A 212 64.32 -1.98 -39.55
N PRO A 213 65.44 -1.32 -39.19
CA PRO A 213 66.39 -0.85 -40.19
C PRO A 213 66.78 -2.04 -41.08
N SER A 214 66.66 -1.85 -42.39
CA SER A 214 66.97 -2.88 -43.37
C SER A 214 68.36 -3.46 -43.09
N PRO A 215 68.51 -4.80 -43.13
CA PRO A 215 69.79 -5.43 -42.83
C PRO A 215 70.84 -4.95 -43.85
N ARG A 216 71.83 -4.18 -43.36
CA ARG A 216 72.98 -3.74 -44.15
C ARG A 216 73.99 -4.88 -44.28
N ASP A 217 74.51 -5.08 -45.48
CA ASP A 217 75.65 -5.97 -45.71
C ASP A 217 76.88 -5.46 -44.93
N ARG A 218 77.42 -6.31 -44.05
CA ARG A 218 78.57 -5.99 -43.19
C ARG A 218 79.90 -5.85 -43.94
N ILE A 219 79.97 -6.26 -45.21
CA ILE A 219 81.22 -6.21 -46.00
C ILE A 219 81.24 -5.01 -46.95
N THR A 220 80.10 -4.64 -47.55
CA THR A 220 80.05 -3.59 -48.58
C THR A 220 79.38 -2.28 -48.13
N GLY A 221 78.62 -2.29 -47.03
CA GLY A 221 77.94 -1.11 -46.50
C GLY A 221 76.74 -0.61 -47.35
N ILE A 222 76.37 -1.36 -48.39
CA ILE A 222 75.27 -1.01 -49.30
C ILE A 222 73.95 -1.53 -48.73
N GLU A 223 72.93 -0.66 -48.68
CA GLU A 223 71.55 -1.05 -48.41
C GLU A 223 70.98 -1.80 -49.61
N PHE A 224 70.47 -3.01 -49.40
CA PHE A 224 69.75 -3.73 -50.45
C PHE A 224 68.45 -2.98 -50.75
N ALA A 225 68.19 -2.75 -52.05
CA ALA A 225 66.92 -2.20 -52.50
C ALA A 225 65.77 -3.09 -51.98
N PRO A 226 64.70 -2.51 -51.40
CA PRO A 226 63.60 -3.28 -50.85
C PRO A 226 62.98 -4.12 -51.97
N VAL A 227 62.86 -5.42 -51.73
CA VAL A 227 61.97 -6.29 -52.51
C VAL A 227 60.58 -5.70 -52.38
N ALA A 228 59.87 -5.54 -53.50
CA ALA A 228 58.52 -4.99 -53.54
C ALA A 228 57.56 -5.78 -52.63
N SER A 229 57.49 -5.36 -51.37
CA SER A 229 56.43 -5.66 -50.42
C SER A 229 55.79 -4.33 -50.07
N ALA A 230 54.50 -4.23 -50.36
CA ALA A 230 53.53 -3.19 -49.98
C ALA A 230 54.05 -1.75 -49.84
N ASP A 231 53.46 -0.89 -50.66
CA ASP A 231 53.49 0.58 -50.60
C ASP A 231 53.98 1.16 -49.24
N PRO A 232 55.07 1.95 -49.19
CA PRO A 232 55.48 2.64 -47.97
C PRO A 232 54.50 3.74 -47.53
N ASN A 233 53.43 3.97 -48.31
CA ASN A 233 52.24 4.71 -47.91
C ASN A 233 51.05 3.80 -47.58
N ALA A 234 51.25 2.51 -47.29
CA ALA A 234 50.22 1.65 -46.72
C ALA A 234 49.90 2.11 -45.30
N ASP A 235 49.02 3.10 -45.24
CA ASP A 235 48.07 3.44 -44.20
C ASP A 235 48.63 3.37 -42.77
N VAL A 236 49.27 4.48 -42.34
CA VAL A 236 48.90 4.99 -41.02
C VAL A 236 47.40 5.19 -41.12
N PRO A 237 46.57 4.49 -40.31
CA PRO A 237 45.13 4.64 -40.37
C PRO A 237 44.83 6.14 -40.36
N ASP A 238 44.03 6.63 -41.31
CA ASP A 238 43.70 8.04 -41.39
C ASP A 238 43.19 8.45 -39.99
N ALA A 239 43.33 9.70 -39.55
CA ALA A 239 42.83 10.08 -38.21
C ALA A 239 41.31 9.79 -38.02
N GLY A 240 40.59 9.50 -39.10
CA GLY A 240 39.23 8.95 -39.10
C GLY A 240 39.09 7.46 -38.74
N ASP A 241 40.14 6.65 -38.87
CA ASP A 241 40.15 5.20 -38.61
C ASP A 241 40.37 4.85 -37.12
N MET A 242 40.96 5.74 -36.31
CA MET A 242 41.14 5.52 -34.86
C MET A 242 40.03 6.14 -34.01
N CYS A 243 38.81 6.21 -34.53
CA CYS A 243 37.70 6.87 -33.82
C CYS A 243 37.39 6.25 -32.44
N TRP A 244 37.84 5.02 -32.14
CA TRP A 244 37.72 4.41 -30.83
C TRP A 244 38.66 4.96 -29.74
N THR A 245 39.72 5.70 -30.09
CA THR A 245 40.67 6.31 -29.13
C THR A 245 40.19 7.68 -28.64
N ARG A 246 39.22 8.27 -29.33
CA ARG A 246 38.59 9.53 -28.94
C ARG A 246 37.93 9.39 -27.57
N LEU A 247 37.94 10.46 -26.78
CA LEU A 247 37.25 10.54 -25.48
C LEU A 247 36.02 11.44 -25.52
N ASP A 248 35.93 12.29 -26.54
CA ASP A 248 34.80 13.19 -26.71
C ASP A 248 33.53 12.43 -27.12
N GLY A 249 32.37 13.06 -26.88
CA GLY A 249 31.05 12.51 -27.12
C GLY A 249 30.27 12.18 -25.85
N VAL A 250 29.29 11.28 -26.01
CA VAL A 250 28.33 10.91 -24.95
C VAL A 250 28.77 9.63 -24.26
N TRP A 251 28.71 9.65 -22.93
CA TRP A 251 29.01 8.52 -22.08
C TRP A 251 27.84 8.26 -21.15
N ARG A 252 27.36 7.02 -21.10
CA ARG A 252 26.22 6.63 -20.25
C ARG A 252 26.73 5.93 -19.01
N GLU A 253 26.15 6.25 -17.85
CA GLU A 253 26.43 5.52 -16.62
C GLU A 253 26.10 4.04 -16.81
N ASP A 254 27.03 3.17 -16.42
CA ASP A 254 26.86 1.72 -16.41
C ASP A 254 25.98 1.30 -15.22
N ARG A 255 24.72 1.71 -15.29
CA ARG A 255 23.70 1.42 -14.30
C ARG A 255 22.38 1.24 -15.02
N THR A 256 21.70 0.14 -14.72
CA THR A 256 20.34 -0.08 -15.18
C THR A 256 19.38 0.82 -14.39
N PRO A 257 18.39 1.45 -15.04
CA PRO A 257 17.28 2.07 -14.33
C PRO A 257 16.64 1.06 -13.36
N THR A 258 16.23 1.54 -12.20
CA THR A 258 15.54 0.73 -11.17
C THR A 258 14.37 1.53 -10.62
N PHE A 259 13.37 0.82 -10.08
CA PHE A 259 12.21 1.46 -9.50
C PHE A 259 12.61 2.27 -8.25
N ASP A 260 12.20 3.54 -8.19
CA ASP A 260 12.64 4.47 -7.15
C ASP A 260 11.56 4.71 -6.10
N THR A 261 11.74 4.14 -4.90
CA THR A 261 10.84 4.30 -3.75
C THR A 261 11.24 5.44 -2.80
N SER A 262 12.31 6.20 -3.07
CA SER A 262 12.84 7.14 -2.07
C SER A 262 11.93 8.34 -1.82
N ALA A 263 11.05 8.65 -2.77
CA ALA A 263 10.29 9.90 -2.79
C ALA A 263 8.79 9.73 -2.50
N ASN A 264 8.29 8.50 -2.42
CA ASN A 264 6.94 8.19 -1.94
C ASN A 264 7.01 6.88 -1.17
N ASP A 265 7.03 6.99 0.15
CA ASP A 265 7.16 5.85 1.04
C ASP A 265 5.85 5.10 1.23
N GLY A 266 4.71 5.57 0.69
CA GLY A 266 3.41 4.93 0.80
C GLY A 266 2.67 5.15 2.12
N SER A 267 3.13 6.08 2.96
CA SER A 267 2.51 6.40 4.27
C SER A 267 1.04 6.85 4.16
N GLU A 268 0.69 7.72 3.20
CA GLU A 268 -0.70 8.16 2.96
C GLU A 268 -1.64 7.05 2.44
N TRP A 269 -1.08 5.89 2.09
CA TRP A 269 -1.79 4.76 1.51
C TRP A 269 -1.69 3.50 2.37
N ASP A 270 -1.18 3.64 3.60
CA ASP A 270 -0.96 2.53 4.56
C ASP A 270 -0.15 1.36 3.98
N VAL A 271 0.79 1.66 3.08
CA VAL A 271 1.68 0.65 2.46
C VAL A 271 3.15 0.94 2.72
N GLN A 272 3.44 1.69 3.78
CA GLN A 272 4.81 2.09 4.12
C GLN A 272 5.70 0.89 4.42
N GLY A 273 6.84 0.81 3.72
CA GLY A 273 7.78 -0.32 3.84
C GLY A 273 7.26 -1.64 3.26
N LEU A 274 6.10 -1.64 2.58
CA LEU A 274 5.57 -2.81 1.88
C LEU A 274 5.95 -2.75 0.39
N PRO A 275 6.14 -3.90 -0.27
CA PRO A 275 6.32 -3.95 -1.73
C PRO A 275 5.19 -3.26 -2.52
N LEU A 276 3.99 -3.19 -1.93
CA LEU A 276 2.81 -2.55 -2.52
C LEU A 276 2.94 -1.03 -2.70
N ALA A 277 3.86 -0.36 -2.00
CA ALA A 277 4.18 1.05 -2.28
C ALA A 277 4.56 1.26 -3.75
N GLY A 278 5.17 0.24 -4.36
CA GLY A 278 5.47 0.24 -5.78
C GLY A 278 4.26 0.30 -6.71
N LEU A 279 3.03 0.08 -6.23
CA LEU A 279 1.82 0.25 -7.04
C LEU A 279 1.33 1.71 -7.11
N LEU A 280 1.87 2.61 -6.28
CA LEU A 280 1.37 3.98 -6.19
C LEU A 280 1.85 4.85 -7.36
N HIS A 281 3.11 4.72 -7.75
CA HIS A 281 3.77 5.56 -8.76
C HIS A 281 4.63 4.74 -9.74
N GLY A 282 5.04 5.40 -10.82
CA GLY A 282 5.90 4.85 -11.88
C GLY A 282 7.33 5.37 -11.86
N ASN A 283 7.85 5.93 -10.77
CA ASN A 283 9.21 6.50 -10.69
C ASN A 283 10.33 5.50 -10.99
N TYR A 284 11.30 5.93 -11.81
CA TYR A 284 12.55 5.21 -12.01
C TYR A 284 13.77 6.11 -11.82
N THR A 285 14.85 5.51 -11.33
CA THR A 285 16.16 6.16 -11.27
C THR A 285 16.66 6.46 -12.68
N THR A 286 17.19 7.65 -12.90
CA THR A 286 17.80 8.04 -14.19
C THR A 286 19.32 7.78 -14.14
N PRO A 287 19.87 6.88 -15.00
CA PRO A 287 21.32 6.79 -15.18
C PRO A 287 21.85 8.14 -15.67
N ALA A 288 22.98 8.62 -15.13
CA ALA A 288 23.53 9.88 -15.66
C ALA A 288 24.14 9.67 -17.03
N ALA A 289 24.15 10.75 -17.80
CA ALA A 289 24.99 10.89 -18.97
C ALA A 289 26.11 11.90 -18.66
N LEU A 290 27.31 11.62 -19.16
CA LEU A 290 28.35 12.62 -19.30
C LEU A 290 28.44 13.01 -20.77
N PHE A 291 28.75 14.27 -20.95
CA PHE A 291 29.08 14.83 -22.24
C PHE A 291 30.50 15.38 -22.15
N ILE A 292 31.35 14.95 -23.07
CA ILE A 292 32.77 15.30 -23.08
C ILE A 292 33.08 16.03 -24.38
N ALA A 293 33.61 17.25 -24.28
CA ALA A 293 34.18 17.99 -25.38
C ALA A 293 35.72 17.99 -25.27
N PRO A 294 36.45 17.95 -26.40
CA PRO A 294 37.89 18.04 -26.37
C PRO A 294 38.36 19.43 -25.94
N GLY A 295 39.48 19.50 -25.22
CA GLY A 295 40.18 20.75 -24.95
C GLY A 295 41.11 21.18 -26.08
N ASP A 296 41.99 22.15 -25.79
CA ASP A 296 42.96 22.66 -26.77
C ASP A 296 44.06 21.61 -27.04
N ASP A 297 44.34 20.76 -26.05
CA ASP A 297 45.10 19.51 -26.18
C ASP A 297 44.14 18.32 -25.92
N PRO A 298 43.52 17.71 -26.95
CA PRO A 298 42.51 16.66 -26.78
C PRO A 298 42.99 15.42 -26.03
N GLU A 299 44.31 15.19 -25.98
CA GLU A 299 44.90 14.05 -25.28
C GLU A 299 44.95 14.27 -23.76
N ASN A 300 45.15 15.52 -23.33
CA ASN A 300 45.37 15.85 -21.93
C ASN A 300 44.34 16.82 -21.34
N GLU A 301 43.46 17.38 -22.14
CA GLU A 301 42.45 18.34 -21.72
C GLU A 301 41.07 17.92 -22.19
N LEU A 302 40.14 17.87 -21.23
CA LEU A 302 38.75 17.50 -21.45
C LEU A 302 37.82 18.53 -20.80
N TYR A 303 36.72 18.82 -21.46
CA TYR A 303 35.61 19.57 -20.88
C TYR A 303 34.45 18.61 -20.64
N VAL A 304 34.10 18.40 -19.37
CA VAL A 304 33.09 17.40 -18.96
C VAL A 304 31.88 18.10 -18.38
N MET A 305 30.70 17.67 -18.82
CA MET A 305 29.41 18.18 -18.37
C MET A 305 28.47 17.01 -18.03
N ALA A 306 27.65 17.15 -16.98
CA ALA A 306 26.63 16.15 -16.64
C ALA A 306 25.37 16.36 -17.48
N GLY A 307 25.22 15.58 -18.55
CA GLY A 307 24.35 15.88 -19.70
C GLY A 307 22.86 16.16 -19.44
N ILE A 308 22.32 15.86 -18.26
CA ILE A 308 20.90 16.05 -17.92
C ILE A 308 20.72 17.11 -16.83
N ASP A 309 21.50 17.00 -15.75
CA ASP A 309 21.28 17.76 -14.51
C ASP A 309 22.07 19.08 -14.43
N ASP A 310 23.22 19.19 -15.12
CA ASP A 310 24.11 20.36 -15.04
C ASP A 310 24.69 20.67 -16.41
N VAL A 311 24.47 21.88 -16.90
CA VAL A 311 24.96 22.35 -18.20
C VAL A 311 26.30 23.07 -18.12
N ARG A 312 26.91 23.16 -16.93
CA ARG A 312 28.25 23.73 -16.77
C ARG A 312 29.32 22.72 -17.21
N MET A 313 30.20 23.16 -18.10
CA MET A 313 31.42 22.40 -18.40
C MET A 313 32.46 22.59 -17.30
N THR A 314 33.04 21.49 -16.85
CA THR A 314 34.20 21.46 -15.97
C THR A 314 35.43 21.08 -16.78
N ARG A 315 36.50 21.86 -16.70
CA ARG A 315 37.78 21.55 -17.34
C ARG A 315 38.57 20.55 -16.48
N TYR A 316 39.02 19.48 -17.13
CA TYR A 316 39.83 18.41 -16.58
C TYR A 316 41.15 18.36 -17.34
N VAL A 317 42.27 18.31 -16.61
CA VAL A 317 43.62 18.29 -17.19
C VAL A 317 44.38 17.07 -16.67
N SER A 318 45.12 16.41 -17.56
CA SER A 318 45.98 15.27 -17.28
C SER A 318 47.46 15.66 -17.39
N ASN A 319 48.28 15.19 -16.47
CA ASN A 319 49.73 15.37 -16.48
C ASN A 319 50.46 14.04 -16.21
N ASP A 320 49.79 12.90 -16.43
CA ASP A 320 50.32 11.58 -16.09
C ASP A 320 51.23 10.98 -17.16
N GLY A 321 51.25 11.57 -18.36
CA GLY A 321 52.05 11.11 -19.49
C GLY A 321 51.57 9.79 -20.12
N VAL A 322 50.36 9.33 -19.77
CA VAL A 322 49.75 8.11 -20.33
C VAL A 322 48.83 8.51 -21.46
N SER A 323 48.96 7.93 -22.65
CA SER A 323 48.01 8.18 -23.74
C SER A 323 46.79 7.26 -23.65
N VAL A 324 45.66 7.61 -24.29
CA VAL A 324 44.50 6.72 -24.40
C VAL A 324 44.87 5.42 -25.12
N ASP A 325 45.75 5.53 -26.11
CA ASP A 325 46.31 4.41 -26.86
C ASP A 325 47.05 3.42 -25.96
N ASP A 326 47.81 3.90 -24.98
CA ASP A 326 48.52 3.04 -24.02
C ASP A 326 47.58 2.18 -23.17
N LEU A 327 46.32 2.62 -22.99
CA LEU A 327 45.31 1.88 -22.23
C LEU A 327 44.80 0.65 -22.99
N ILE A 328 44.69 0.73 -24.32
CA ILE A 328 44.04 -0.28 -25.14
C ILE A 328 44.84 -1.59 -25.08
N GLY A 329 44.20 -2.65 -24.60
CA GLY A 329 44.83 -3.97 -24.47
C GLY A 329 45.75 -4.15 -23.26
N GLN A 330 45.81 -3.18 -22.33
CA GLN A 330 46.54 -3.27 -21.06
C GLN A 330 45.62 -3.09 -19.84
N PRO A 331 44.87 -4.14 -19.43
CA PRO A 331 43.97 -4.05 -18.27
C PRO A 331 44.74 -3.68 -17.00
N GLY A 332 44.29 -2.62 -16.32
CA GLY A 332 44.88 -2.13 -15.07
C GLY A 332 45.79 -0.90 -15.20
N MET A 333 46.13 -0.47 -16.42
CA MET A 333 46.65 0.87 -16.68
C MET A 333 45.49 1.86 -16.72
N ASN A 334 45.69 3.04 -16.13
CA ASN A 334 44.67 4.09 -16.06
C ASN A 334 45.27 5.44 -16.45
N LYS A 335 44.53 6.23 -17.23
CA LYS A 335 44.78 7.66 -17.42
C LYS A 335 43.98 8.46 -16.41
N VAL A 336 44.54 9.54 -15.87
CA VAL A 336 43.99 10.33 -14.77
C VAL A 336 43.92 11.79 -15.19
N PHE A 337 42.75 12.39 -14.98
CA PHE A 337 42.52 13.81 -15.12
C PHE A 337 42.06 14.41 -13.79
N GLU A 338 42.51 15.62 -13.51
CA GLU A 338 42.12 16.40 -12.33
C GLU A 338 41.38 17.66 -12.79
N ALA A 339 40.31 18.03 -12.08
CA ALA A 339 39.55 19.25 -12.35
C ALA A 339 40.39 20.47 -11.97
N GLU A 340 40.43 21.47 -12.85
CA GLU A 340 41.19 22.70 -12.60
C GLU A 340 40.43 23.65 -11.65
N GLU A 341 39.09 23.55 -11.64
CA GLU A 341 38.20 24.42 -10.88
C GLU A 341 37.44 23.67 -9.78
N GLN A 342 36.98 24.42 -8.78
CA GLN A 342 36.05 23.89 -7.78
C GLN A 342 34.69 23.65 -8.44
N THR A 343 34.35 22.37 -8.63
CA THR A 343 33.17 21.91 -9.37
C THR A 343 32.23 21.08 -8.49
N SER A 344 30.98 20.92 -8.94
CA SER A 344 30.00 19.97 -8.43
C SER A 344 30.38 18.52 -8.75
N LEU A 345 31.17 18.31 -9.81
CA LEU A 345 31.68 17.00 -10.21
C LEU A 345 32.85 16.55 -9.31
N PRO A 346 33.07 15.23 -9.15
CA PRO A 346 34.27 14.72 -8.49
C PRO A 346 35.56 15.31 -9.09
N GLN A 347 36.48 15.73 -8.22
CA GLN A 347 37.73 16.39 -8.62
C GLN A 347 38.61 15.52 -9.53
N ARG A 348 38.49 14.19 -9.43
CA ARG A 348 39.30 13.25 -10.20
C ARG A 348 38.44 12.41 -11.14
N LEU A 349 38.85 12.36 -12.40
CA LEU A 349 38.32 11.50 -13.45
C LEU A 349 39.41 10.51 -13.87
N THR A 350 39.07 9.23 -14.04
CA THR A 350 40.02 8.22 -14.53
C THR A 350 39.46 7.43 -15.68
N ILE A 351 40.31 7.07 -16.63
CA ILE A 351 39.95 6.29 -17.81
C ILE A 351 40.73 4.98 -17.77
N ASP A 352 40.04 3.86 -17.96
CA ASP A 352 40.65 2.53 -17.96
C ASP A 352 40.07 1.62 -19.05
N TYR A 353 40.87 0.66 -19.50
CA TYR A 353 40.44 -0.37 -20.44
C TYR A 353 40.03 -1.63 -19.68
N THR A 354 38.78 -2.02 -19.83
CA THR A 354 38.21 -3.16 -19.10
C THR A 354 38.68 -4.49 -19.70
N ALA A 355 38.65 -5.55 -18.88
CA ALA A 355 38.91 -6.90 -19.38
C ALA A 355 37.89 -7.37 -20.43
N GLY A 356 36.72 -6.73 -20.50
CA GLY A 356 35.67 -6.99 -21.48
C GLY A 356 35.92 -6.34 -22.84
N GLY A 357 36.98 -5.53 -22.98
CA GLY A 357 37.32 -4.88 -24.24
C GLY A 357 36.77 -3.47 -24.39
N ASP A 358 36.12 -2.91 -23.36
CA ASP A 358 35.52 -1.59 -23.38
C ASP A 358 36.40 -0.54 -22.70
N LEU A 359 36.45 0.66 -23.28
CA LEU A 359 36.97 1.85 -22.61
C LEU A 359 35.93 2.36 -21.59
N ARG A 360 36.37 2.67 -20.37
CA ARG A 360 35.51 3.08 -19.27
C ARG A 360 36.02 4.36 -18.63
N ILE A 361 35.08 5.27 -18.34
CA ILE A 361 35.34 6.46 -17.53
C ILE A 361 34.82 6.22 -16.11
N ARG A 362 35.63 6.56 -15.12
CA ARG A 362 35.26 6.54 -13.70
C ARG A 362 35.31 7.96 -13.16
N LEU A 363 34.21 8.39 -12.58
CA LEU A 363 34.07 9.72 -11.97
C LEU A 363 33.47 9.54 -10.56
N GLY A 364 34.32 9.66 -9.55
CA GLY A 364 33.99 9.25 -8.18
C GLY A 364 33.69 7.74 -8.09
N ASN A 365 32.52 7.37 -7.56
CA ASN A 365 32.08 5.98 -7.43
C ASN A 365 31.27 5.48 -8.63
N ARG A 366 31.17 6.28 -9.70
CA ARG A 366 30.32 6.01 -10.87
C ARG A 366 31.19 5.58 -12.05
N GLN A 367 30.63 4.71 -12.88
CA GLN A 367 31.29 4.18 -14.06
C GLN A 367 30.45 4.55 -15.28
N PHE A 368 31.11 4.92 -16.37
CA PHE A 368 30.48 5.34 -17.60
C PHE A 368 31.12 4.62 -18.78
N LEU A 369 30.27 4.18 -19.70
CA LEU A 369 30.63 3.45 -20.91
C LEU A 369 30.07 4.18 -22.12
N ARG A 370 30.66 3.94 -23.29
CA ARG A 370 30.08 4.43 -24.55
C ARG A 370 28.73 3.73 -24.81
N PRO A 371 27.69 4.47 -25.21
CA PRO A 371 26.42 3.88 -25.66
C PRO A 371 26.64 2.90 -26.82
N GLN A 372 25.81 1.85 -26.89
CA GLN A 372 25.85 0.89 -28.01
C GLN A 372 25.05 1.44 -29.20
N THR A 373 25.60 1.35 -30.41
CA THR A 373 24.91 1.79 -31.64
C THR A 373 23.93 0.73 -32.17
N ALA A 374 22.84 1.21 -32.79
CA ALA A 374 21.76 0.36 -33.33
C ALA A 374 22.22 -0.62 -34.43
N ALA A 375 23.30 -0.30 -35.15
CA ALA A 375 23.85 -1.06 -36.26
C ALA A 375 24.37 -2.48 -35.91
N SER A 376 24.21 -2.92 -34.65
CA SER A 376 24.76 -4.18 -34.14
C SER A 376 23.76 -5.35 -34.07
N ARG A 377 22.47 -5.19 -34.45
CA ARG A 377 21.47 -6.27 -34.36
C ARG A 377 20.43 -6.28 -35.50
N ASP A 378 20.43 -7.37 -36.27
CA ASP A 378 19.66 -7.60 -37.51
C ASP A 378 18.25 -8.18 -37.28
N LEU A 379 17.27 -7.44 -36.75
CA LEU A 379 15.87 -7.90 -36.79
C LEU A 379 14.89 -6.77 -37.17
N PRO A 380 14.40 -6.74 -38.42
CA PRO A 380 13.38 -5.79 -38.88
C PRO A 380 12.04 -6.00 -38.17
N SER A 381 11.44 -4.96 -37.60
CA SER A 381 10.17 -4.97 -36.86
C SER A 381 8.92 -5.29 -37.70
N ASP A 382 9.05 -5.28 -39.03
CA ASP A 382 8.05 -5.75 -39.99
C ASP A 382 8.15 -7.26 -40.28
N ASP A 383 9.07 -7.96 -39.63
CA ASP A 383 9.08 -9.41 -39.60
C ASP A 383 7.72 -9.93 -39.07
N ALA A 384 7.08 -10.81 -39.83
CA ALA A 384 5.80 -11.42 -39.49
C ALA A 384 5.82 -12.11 -38.11
N PHE A 385 6.99 -12.54 -37.63
CA PHE A 385 7.18 -13.10 -36.30
C PHE A 385 7.27 -12.06 -35.17
N LEU A 386 7.48 -10.77 -35.49
CA LEU A 386 7.55 -9.64 -34.56
C LEU A 386 6.24 -8.87 -34.39
N ILE A 387 5.30 -8.98 -35.33
CA ILE A 387 3.97 -8.35 -35.23
C ILE A 387 3.24 -8.76 -33.94
N GLN A 388 3.37 -10.02 -33.53
CA GLN A 388 2.79 -10.52 -32.27
C GLN A 388 3.48 -9.98 -30.99
N PHE A 389 4.65 -9.36 -31.13
CA PHE A 389 5.47 -8.82 -30.04
C PHE A 389 5.48 -7.29 -30.01
N GLN A 390 4.78 -6.61 -30.92
CA GLN A 390 4.63 -5.16 -30.89
C GLN A 390 3.82 -4.76 -29.66
N THR A 391 4.32 -3.77 -28.91
CA THR A 391 3.58 -3.23 -27.78
C THR A 391 2.48 -2.31 -28.30
N ASP A 392 1.23 -2.79 -28.25
CA ASP A 392 0.02 -2.09 -28.74
C ASP A 392 -0.16 -0.64 -28.24
N ASN A 393 0.56 -0.24 -27.19
CA ASN A 393 0.39 1.05 -26.51
C ASN A 393 1.65 1.92 -26.40
N PHE A 394 2.69 1.65 -27.22
CA PHE A 394 3.95 2.42 -27.18
C PHE A 394 3.77 3.93 -27.41
N ALA A 395 2.69 4.36 -28.07
CA ALA A 395 2.41 5.77 -28.34
C ALA A 395 2.44 6.66 -27.07
N ALA A 396 2.14 6.12 -25.88
CA ALA A 396 2.23 6.87 -24.64
C ALA A 396 3.67 7.29 -24.29
N ASN A 397 4.69 6.49 -24.65
CA ASN A 397 6.10 6.83 -24.45
C ASN A 397 6.57 7.97 -25.36
N LEU A 398 5.92 8.17 -26.51
CA LEU A 398 6.33 9.16 -27.50
C LEU A 398 5.74 10.54 -27.23
N LYS A 399 4.62 10.63 -26.51
CA LYS A 399 3.87 11.87 -26.34
C LYS A 399 4.46 12.80 -25.27
N GLY A 400 4.25 14.08 -25.49
CA GLY A 400 4.34 15.08 -24.43
C GLY A 400 3.10 15.07 -23.53
N TYR A 401 3.15 15.73 -22.38
CA TYR A 401 2.11 15.71 -21.36
C TYR A 401 1.96 17.09 -20.73
N ASN A 402 0.72 17.54 -20.60
CA ASN A 402 0.39 18.71 -19.81
C ASN A 402 -0.06 18.27 -18.41
N VAL A 403 0.80 18.45 -17.41
CA VAL A 403 0.54 17.98 -16.04
C VAL A 403 -0.69 18.61 -15.38
N LEU A 404 -1.18 19.76 -15.84
CA LEU A 404 -2.38 20.38 -15.27
C LEU A 404 -3.66 19.70 -15.77
N THR A 405 -3.69 19.37 -17.06
CA THR A 405 -4.91 18.92 -17.75
C THR A 405 -4.96 17.41 -17.94
N GLN A 406 -3.83 16.72 -17.92
CA GLN A 406 -3.77 15.26 -18.04
C GLN A 406 -4.55 14.59 -16.91
N ASP A 407 -5.47 13.70 -17.29
CA ASP A 407 -6.13 12.83 -16.33
C ASP A 407 -5.11 11.82 -15.78
N PRO A 408 -4.89 11.75 -14.44
CA PRO A 408 -3.94 10.83 -13.81
C PRO A 408 -4.25 9.35 -13.99
N PHE A 409 -5.49 9.02 -14.31
CA PHE A 409 -5.95 7.65 -14.44
C PHE A 409 -6.16 7.25 -15.91
N LEU A 410 -6.65 8.18 -16.73
CA LEU A 410 -6.90 7.96 -18.17
C LEU A 410 -5.74 8.48 -19.02
N LEU A 411 -4.58 7.85 -18.91
CA LEU A 411 -3.32 8.33 -19.51
C LEU A 411 -3.31 8.34 -21.05
N MET A 412 -4.17 7.56 -21.68
CA MET A 412 -4.34 7.55 -23.14
C MET A 412 -5.18 8.72 -23.65
N ASN A 413 -5.96 9.38 -22.79
CA ASN A 413 -6.71 10.58 -23.13
C ASN A 413 -5.77 11.80 -23.10
N ASN A 414 -4.85 11.81 -24.06
CA ASN A 414 -3.82 12.81 -24.22
C ASN A 414 -3.82 13.33 -25.66
N ASN A 415 -4.07 14.63 -25.81
CA ASN A 415 -4.12 15.34 -27.09
C ASN A 415 -2.81 16.03 -27.49
N MET A 416 -1.76 15.93 -26.66
CA MET A 416 -0.44 16.46 -26.98
C MET A 416 0.22 15.67 -28.11
N ARG A 417 1.13 16.33 -28.83
CA ARG A 417 1.90 15.75 -29.93
C ARG A 417 3.05 14.84 -29.43
N GLU A 418 3.57 14.02 -30.33
CA GLU A 418 4.74 13.16 -30.10
C GLU A 418 6.01 14.03 -29.98
N VAL A 419 6.69 13.96 -28.84
CA VAL A 419 7.99 14.60 -28.55
C VAL A 419 9.12 13.76 -29.11
N PHE A 420 9.00 12.43 -29.05
CA PHE A 420 9.96 11.49 -29.62
C PHE A 420 9.47 10.97 -30.96
N ASP A 421 10.41 10.72 -31.87
CA ASP A 421 10.12 10.18 -33.19
C ASP A 421 9.85 8.67 -33.11
N ARG A 422 9.10 8.17 -34.09
CA ARG A 422 8.99 6.72 -34.28
C ARG A 422 10.27 6.20 -34.92
N ARG A 423 10.62 4.96 -34.56
CA ARG A 423 11.79 4.28 -35.09
C ARG A 423 11.49 3.61 -36.41
N ASP A 424 12.49 3.63 -37.30
CA ASP A 424 12.45 2.89 -38.56
C ASP A 424 12.39 1.38 -38.27
N PRO A 425 11.86 0.55 -39.19
CA PRO A 425 11.57 -0.84 -38.87
C PRO A 425 12.78 -1.64 -38.38
N ASP A 426 13.98 -1.35 -38.84
CA ASP A 426 15.25 -1.95 -38.45
C ASP A 426 15.81 -1.44 -37.11
N GLU A 427 15.24 -0.37 -36.54
CA GLU A 427 15.68 0.21 -35.27
C GLU A 427 14.90 -0.33 -34.05
N TYR A 428 14.70 -1.65 -34.00
CA TYR A 428 14.07 -2.34 -32.88
C TYR A 428 14.95 -3.48 -32.35
N ARG A 429 14.82 -3.77 -31.06
CA ARG A 429 15.42 -4.95 -30.44
C ARG A 429 14.35 -5.80 -29.77
N ILE A 430 14.51 -7.11 -29.86
CA ILE A 430 13.71 -8.03 -29.05
C ILE A 430 14.28 -8.00 -27.64
N GLN A 431 13.46 -7.56 -26.69
CA GLN A 431 13.73 -7.77 -25.28
C GLN A 431 12.65 -8.72 -24.74
N GLU A 432 13.09 -9.94 -24.43
CA GLU A 432 12.23 -11.04 -24.02
C GLU A 432 11.19 -11.44 -25.08
N LYS A 433 9.97 -10.89 -24.97
CA LYS A 433 8.83 -11.14 -25.87
C LYS A 433 8.24 -9.85 -26.42
N TYR A 434 8.99 -8.75 -26.38
CA TYR A 434 8.53 -7.45 -26.85
C TYR A 434 9.55 -6.87 -27.83
N ALA A 435 9.03 -6.28 -28.92
CA ALA A 435 9.82 -5.42 -29.79
C ALA A 435 9.90 -4.04 -29.15
N VAL A 436 11.11 -3.64 -28.74
CA VAL A 436 11.37 -2.36 -28.07
C VAL A 436 12.23 -1.49 -29.00
N PRO A 437 11.81 -0.26 -29.31
CA PRO A 437 12.58 0.64 -30.17
C PRO A 437 13.92 1.04 -29.51
N PHE A 438 14.95 1.26 -30.34
CA PHE A 438 16.18 1.88 -29.84
C PHE A 438 15.91 3.26 -29.25
N GLY A 439 16.66 3.62 -28.20
CA GLY A 439 16.34 4.76 -27.32
C GLY A 439 15.37 4.43 -26.19
N PHE A 440 14.89 3.18 -26.09
CA PHE A 440 14.04 2.73 -24.99
C PHE A 440 14.51 1.37 -24.45
N THR A 441 14.27 1.15 -23.18
CA THR A 441 14.57 -0.10 -22.45
C THR A 441 13.28 -0.63 -21.84
N LEU A 442 13.09 -1.95 -21.86
CA LEU A 442 12.00 -2.59 -21.14
C LEU A 442 12.50 -3.12 -19.80
N GLN A 443 11.73 -2.85 -18.75
CA GLN A 443 11.93 -3.41 -17.42
C GLN A 443 10.68 -4.20 -17.04
N ASN A 444 10.85 -5.47 -16.70
CA ASN A 444 9.74 -6.29 -16.24
C ASN A 444 9.28 -5.88 -14.85
N GLU A 445 7.96 -5.80 -14.69
CA GLU A 445 7.33 -5.41 -13.43
C GLU A 445 6.26 -6.47 -13.12
N LEU A 446 6.47 -7.28 -12.08
CA LEU A 446 5.55 -8.35 -11.69
C LEU A 446 4.95 -8.06 -10.32
N LEU A 447 4.31 -6.90 -10.19
CA LEU A 447 3.68 -6.45 -8.96
C LEU A 447 2.19 -6.24 -9.17
N GLN A 448 1.37 -6.84 -8.31
CA GLN A 448 -0.08 -6.67 -8.33
C GLN A 448 -0.64 -6.55 -6.91
N GLY A 449 -1.73 -5.81 -6.77
CA GLY A 449 -2.42 -5.64 -5.49
C GLY A 449 -3.40 -4.48 -5.47
N ASN A 450 -3.99 -4.29 -4.31
CA ASN A 450 -4.91 -3.17 -4.04
C ASN A 450 -4.28 -2.25 -3.00
N VAL A 451 -4.44 -0.95 -3.19
CA VAL A 451 -3.97 0.10 -2.29
C VAL A 451 -5.11 1.08 -2.05
N TYR A 452 -5.35 1.44 -0.80
CA TYR A 452 -6.42 2.37 -0.42
C TYR A 452 -5.79 3.54 0.29
N ARG A 453 -6.36 4.74 0.09
CA ARG A 453 -5.90 5.88 0.87
C ARG A 453 -6.31 5.67 2.33
N SER A 454 -5.39 5.93 3.24
CA SER A 454 -5.60 5.75 4.69
C SER A 454 -6.45 6.85 5.33
N THR A 455 -6.89 7.84 4.55
CA THR A 455 -7.69 8.98 4.96
C THR A 455 -8.78 9.29 3.93
N THR A 456 -9.83 9.99 4.37
CA THR A 456 -10.83 10.51 3.44
C THR A 456 -10.32 11.76 2.74
N VAL A 457 -10.74 11.94 1.49
CA VAL A 457 -10.43 13.12 0.70
C VAL A 457 -11.56 14.12 0.84
N SER A 458 -11.29 15.24 1.49
CA SER A 458 -12.31 16.22 1.86
C SER A 458 -11.96 17.66 1.50
N SER A 459 -10.71 17.94 1.11
CA SER A 459 -10.27 19.24 0.61
C SER A 459 -9.75 19.15 -0.83
N ALA A 460 -9.63 20.31 -1.49
CA ALA A 460 -9.09 20.34 -2.84
C ALA A 460 -7.61 19.93 -2.88
N LYS A 461 -6.84 20.30 -1.85
CA LYS A 461 -5.44 19.89 -1.71
C LYS A 461 -5.32 18.38 -1.51
N GLU A 462 -6.09 17.81 -0.57
CA GLU A 462 -6.14 16.36 -0.38
C GLU A 462 -6.52 15.65 -1.68
N MET A 463 -7.47 16.19 -2.44
CA MET A 463 -7.90 15.58 -3.70
C MET A 463 -6.81 15.58 -4.76
N GLN A 464 -6.05 16.67 -4.83
CA GLN A 464 -4.89 16.75 -5.71
C GLN A 464 -3.81 15.76 -5.32
N ASP A 465 -3.54 15.60 -4.02
CA ASP A 465 -2.56 14.65 -3.51
C ASP A 465 -2.94 13.20 -3.81
N ALA A 466 -4.23 12.84 -3.73
CA ALA A 466 -4.70 11.54 -4.17
C ALA A 466 -4.50 11.33 -5.69
N ASN A 467 -4.84 12.34 -6.48
CA ASN A 467 -4.78 12.27 -7.94
C ASN A 467 -3.34 12.25 -8.47
N SER A 468 -2.41 12.98 -7.84
CA SER A 468 -1.04 13.15 -8.31
C SER A 468 -0.19 11.88 -8.18
N THR A 469 -0.56 10.96 -7.29
CA THR A 469 0.18 9.70 -7.05
C THR A 469 0.48 8.88 -8.30
N SER A 470 -0.41 8.93 -9.30
CA SER A 470 -0.27 8.17 -10.55
C SER A 470 0.81 8.73 -11.49
N PHE A 471 1.24 9.95 -11.22
CA PHE A 471 2.36 10.60 -11.88
C PHE A 471 3.59 10.56 -10.97
N GLY A 472 4.76 10.46 -11.58
CA GLY A 472 5.99 10.36 -10.84
C GLY A 472 6.28 11.59 -9.98
N VAL A 473 7.10 11.44 -8.94
CA VAL A 473 7.36 12.52 -7.97
C VAL A 473 8.06 13.71 -8.61
N LYS A 474 8.79 13.49 -9.70
CA LYS A 474 9.43 14.54 -10.51
C LYS A 474 8.50 15.28 -11.46
N ALA A 475 7.22 14.91 -11.50
CA ALA A 475 6.17 15.69 -12.15
C ALA A 475 5.71 16.89 -11.29
N ASN A 476 6.05 16.91 -9.99
CA ASN A 476 5.72 18.02 -9.10
C ASN A 476 6.73 19.16 -9.29
N ILE A 477 6.22 20.36 -9.53
CA ILE A 477 7.02 21.57 -9.70
C ILE A 477 6.86 22.43 -8.45
N SER A 478 7.97 22.76 -7.79
CA SER A 478 7.94 23.70 -6.67
C SER A 478 7.79 25.13 -7.21
N VAL A 479 6.83 25.89 -6.67
CA VAL A 479 6.56 27.28 -7.07
C VAL A 479 7.65 28.25 -6.58
N SER A 480 8.70 27.74 -5.92
CA SER A 480 9.85 28.57 -5.56
C SER A 480 10.67 29.04 -6.77
N GLY A 481 10.38 28.59 -8.00
CA GLY A 481 11.10 29.02 -9.21
C GLY A 481 12.59 28.68 -9.19
N ALA A 482 13.08 28.04 -8.13
CA ALA A 482 14.34 27.36 -8.07
C ALA A 482 14.11 25.99 -8.70
N VAL A 483 14.05 26.02 -10.02
CA VAL A 483 14.45 24.88 -10.83
C VAL A 483 15.73 24.30 -10.22
N ASN A 484 15.92 23.00 -10.28
CA ASN A 484 17.23 22.39 -10.07
C ASN A 484 18.31 22.93 -11.03
N THR A 485 17.98 23.86 -11.94
CA THR A 485 18.96 24.62 -12.72
C THR A 485 19.47 25.82 -11.93
N ALA A 486 20.78 26.01 -12.05
CA ALA A 486 21.59 27.05 -11.42
C ALA A 486 21.18 28.52 -11.72
N LEU A 487 19.94 28.84 -12.12
CA LEU A 487 19.57 30.16 -12.63
C LEU A 487 18.50 30.88 -11.79
N SER A 488 18.81 31.19 -10.54
CA SER A 488 18.08 32.24 -9.83
C SER A 488 18.66 33.61 -10.19
N PHE A 489 18.23 34.17 -11.33
CA PHE A 489 18.48 35.59 -11.64
C PHE A 489 17.43 36.44 -10.91
N GLY A 490 17.85 37.20 -9.90
CA GLY A 490 16.96 38.08 -9.10
C GLY A 490 16.60 39.40 -9.80
N PRO A 491 15.55 40.11 -9.34
CA PRO A 491 15.83 41.22 -8.42
C PRO A 491 14.81 41.46 -7.26
N GLY A 492 15.31 41.93 -6.10
CA GLY A 492 14.57 42.73 -5.11
C GLY A 492 14.52 42.22 -3.64
N PRO A 493 14.96 43.00 -2.64
CA PRO A 493 14.69 42.72 -1.22
C PRO A 493 13.26 43.18 -0.86
N GLY A 494 12.43 42.26 -0.37
CA GLY A 494 11.10 42.60 0.18
C GLY A 494 9.89 41.87 -0.42
N ARG A 495 10.06 40.73 -1.12
CA ARG A 495 8.93 39.85 -1.41
C ARG A 495 8.80 38.74 -0.34
N PRO A 496 7.57 38.43 0.09
CA PRO A 496 7.31 37.43 1.13
C PRO A 496 7.83 36.07 0.66
N GLU A 497 8.23 35.20 1.61
CA GLU A 497 8.39 33.77 1.36
C GLU A 497 7.22 33.30 0.50
N ILE A 498 7.52 32.94 -0.76
CA ILE A 498 6.51 32.40 -1.66
C ILE A 498 6.23 31.00 -1.12
N ALA A 499 5.15 30.89 -0.36
CA ALA A 499 4.60 29.63 0.09
C ALA A 499 4.55 28.66 -1.10
N ASP A 500 4.87 27.40 -0.84
CA ASP A 500 4.77 26.31 -1.79
C ASP A 500 3.31 26.19 -2.26
N THR A 501 2.92 26.90 -3.33
CA THR A 501 1.51 27.07 -3.71
C THR A 501 0.95 25.88 -4.49
N GLY A 502 1.70 24.79 -4.67
CA GLY A 502 1.14 23.53 -5.17
C GLY A 502 0.42 23.69 -6.51
N ALA A 503 1.13 24.17 -7.54
CA ALA A 503 0.68 24.00 -8.92
C ALA A 503 0.82 22.52 -9.33
N SER A 504 0.08 21.66 -8.63
CA SER A 504 0.32 20.23 -8.64
C SER A 504 -0.44 19.52 -9.76
N VAL A 505 0.17 18.45 -10.19
CA VAL A 505 -0.28 17.55 -11.25
C VAL A 505 -1.74 17.13 -11.05
N GLY A 506 -2.52 17.07 -12.14
CA GLY A 506 -3.94 16.68 -12.10
C GLY A 506 -4.87 17.77 -11.57
N TYR A 507 -4.49 19.05 -11.67
CA TYR A 507 -5.29 20.18 -11.21
C TYR A 507 -6.70 20.23 -11.84
N SER A 508 -6.83 20.04 -13.15
CA SER A 508 -8.13 20.06 -13.84
C SER A 508 -9.04 18.91 -13.39
N ALA A 509 -8.48 17.71 -13.21
CA ALA A 509 -9.21 16.57 -12.66
C ALA A 509 -9.66 16.83 -11.21
N THR A 510 -8.82 17.50 -10.43
CA THR A 510 -9.12 17.91 -9.06
C THR A 510 -10.25 18.94 -9.01
N GLN A 511 -10.20 19.99 -9.83
CA GLN A 511 -11.29 20.97 -9.92
C GLN A 511 -12.60 20.33 -10.35
N SER A 512 -12.58 19.49 -11.39
CA SER A 512 -13.76 18.79 -11.88
C SER A 512 -14.39 17.95 -10.77
N THR A 513 -13.58 17.17 -10.04
CA THR A 513 -14.05 16.35 -8.92
C THR A 513 -14.62 17.20 -7.78
N MET A 514 -13.92 18.26 -7.36
CA MET A 514 -14.41 19.15 -6.31
C MET A 514 -15.70 19.89 -6.68
N ASN A 515 -15.87 20.26 -7.96
CA ASN A 515 -17.11 20.87 -8.44
C ASN A 515 -18.25 19.85 -8.44
N SER A 516 -17.98 18.61 -8.86
CA SER A 516 -18.95 17.51 -8.77
C SER A 516 -19.39 17.29 -7.33
N MET A 517 -18.44 17.19 -6.38
CA MET A 517 -18.75 16.99 -4.96
C MET A 517 -19.64 18.08 -4.38
N ARG A 518 -19.39 19.35 -4.75
CA ARG A 518 -20.24 20.48 -4.32
C ARG A 518 -21.65 20.40 -4.91
N GLN A 519 -21.79 19.94 -6.15
CA GLN A 519 -23.10 19.78 -6.81
C GLN A 519 -23.89 18.59 -6.25
N SER A 520 -23.20 17.55 -5.76
CA SER A 520 -23.80 16.32 -5.24
C SER A 520 -23.92 16.28 -3.71
N ASN A 521 -23.77 17.42 -3.01
CA ASN A 521 -23.78 17.50 -1.53
C ASN A 521 -22.83 16.50 -0.85
N THR A 522 -21.72 16.20 -1.51
CA THR A 522 -20.67 15.28 -1.04
C THR A 522 -19.61 16.05 -0.26
N VAL A 523 -19.29 15.57 0.94
CA VAL A 523 -18.36 16.22 1.87
C VAL A 523 -17.02 15.51 1.99
N ALA A 524 -16.94 14.25 1.56
CA ALA A 524 -15.69 13.50 1.46
C ALA A 524 -15.78 12.45 0.36
N GLN A 525 -14.63 11.98 -0.10
CA GLN A 525 -14.51 10.85 -1.01
C GLN A 525 -13.46 9.87 -0.48
N VAL A 526 -13.76 8.58 -0.52
CA VAL A 526 -12.76 7.53 -0.30
C VAL A 526 -12.25 7.05 -1.65
N VAL A 527 -10.93 6.92 -1.80
CA VAL A 527 -10.27 6.53 -3.05
C VAL A 527 -9.43 5.27 -2.83
N GLY A 528 -9.55 4.31 -3.74
CA GLY A 528 -8.72 3.12 -3.80
C GLY A 528 -8.30 2.79 -5.22
N TYR A 529 -7.14 2.15 -5.35
CA TYR A 529 -6.63 1.64 -6.61
C TYR A 529 -6.40 0.13 -6.52
N SER A 530 -6.77 -0.58 -7.58
CA SER A 530 -6.34 -1.95 -7.84
C SER A 530 -5.39 -1.91 -9.03
N ARG A 531 -4.14 -2.34 -8.88
CA ARG A 531 -3.13 -2.24 -9.93
C ARG A 531 -2.36 -3.54 -10.09
N ALA A 532 -2.07 -3.87 -11.34
CA ALA A 532 -1.17 -4.94 -11.73
C ALA A 532 -0.20 -4.40 -12.79
N LYS A 533 1.04 -4.15 -12.39
CA LYS A 533 2.13 -3.82 -13.30
C LYS A 533 2.54 -5.06 -14.09
N SER A 534 2.91 -4.87 -15.35
CA SER A 534 3.43 -5.94 -16.23
C SER A 534 4.86 -5.67 -16.66
N TYR A 535 5.10 -4.45 -17.12
CA TYR A 535 6.42 -3.97 -17.50
C TYR A 535 6.40 -2.44 -17.53
N ALA A 536 7.57 -1.82 -17.56
CA ALA A 536 7.74 -0.42 -17.87
C ALA A 536 8.67 -0.25 -19.07
N ILE A 537 8.38 0.76 -19.87
CA ILE A 537 9.25 1.19 -20.96
C ILE A 537 9.88 2.51 -20.52
N ILE A 538 11.21 2.52 -20.45
CA ILE A 538 12.02 3.60 -19.89
C ILE A 538 12.90 4.19 -20.99
N LEU A 539 12.90 5.51 -21.09
CA LEU A 539 13.70 6.28 -22.04
C LEU A 539 15.20 6.14 -21.74
N ASP A 540 15.97 5.92 -22.81
CA ASP A 540 17.42 6.08 -22.80
C ASP A 540 17.79 7.37 -23.52
N HIS A 541 18.16 8.39 -22.75
CA HIS A 541 18.53 9.71 -23.27
C HIS A 541 19.65 9.67 -24.31
N SER A 542 20.62 8.76 -24.13
CA SER A 542 21.79 8.69 -25.02
C SER A 542 21.44 8.26 -26.43
N GLU A 543 20.36 7.49 -26.57
CA GLU A 543 19.95 6.91 -27.85
C GLU A 543 18.62 7.44 -28.36
N SER A 544 17.88 8.24 -27.58
CA SER A 544 16.57 8.78 -27.99
C SER A 544 16.64 9.69 -29.23
N LYS A 545 15.54 9.75 -29.99
CA LYS A 545 15.39 10.61 -31.17
C LYS A 545 14.17 11.51 -30.99
N LEU A 546 14.38 12.83 -31.08
CA LEU A 546 13.30 13.81 -31.00
C LEU A 546 12.52 13.88 -32.32
N SER A 547 11.22 14.14 -32.23
CA SER A 547 10.35 14.27 -33.40
C SER A 547 10.66 15.54 -34.18
N SER A 548 10.49 15.49 -35.50
CA SER A 548 10.67 16.67 -36.37
C SER A 548 9.75 17.83 -35.98
N GLY A 549 8.54 17.53 -35.52
CA GLY A 549 7.60 18.52 -35.01
C GLY A 549 8.13 19.23 -33.76
N PHE A 550 8.69 18.49 -32.81
CA PHE A 550 9.26 19.08 -31.59
C PHE A 550 10.50 19.92 -31.90
N LEU A 551 11.41 19.40 -32.74
CA LEU A 551 12.59 20.14 -33.20
C LEU A 551 12.22 21.46 -33.89
N THR A 552 11.19 21.45 -34.73
CA THR A 552 10.68 22.66 -35.39
C THR A 552 10.18 23.68 -34.37
N ALA A 553 9.39 23.24 -33.38
CA ALA A 553 8.86 24.11 -32.34
C ALA A 553 9.97 24.70 -31.45
N VAL A 554 11.03 23.94 -31.14
CA VAL A 554 12.22 24.46 -30.44
C VAL A 554 12.94 25.51 -31.28
N GLY A 555 13.10 25.27 -32.59
CA GLY A 555 13.69 26.25 -33.51
C GLY A 555 12.87 27.54 -33.61
N ASP A 556 11.53 27.44 -33.60
CA ASP A 556 10.64 28.60 -33.59
C ASP A 556 10.71 29.34 -32.24
N ALA A 557 10.78 28.61 -31.13
CA ALA A 557 10.99 29.20 -29.81
C ALA A 557 12.34 29.95 -29.73
N GLN A 558 13.41 29.38 -30.28
CA GLN A 558 14.74 29.99 -30.33
C GLN A 558 14.75 31.32 -31.11
N ARG A 559 14.09 31.35 -32.28
CA ARG A 559 14.10 32.51 -33.19
C ARG A 559 13.08 33.58 -32.80
N GLU A 560 11.90 33.16 -32.36
CA GLU A 560 10.73 34.04 -32.24
C GLU A 560 10.19 34.14 -30.81
N GLY A 561 10.77 33.41 -29.85
CA GLY A 561 10.32 33.42 -28.44
C GLY A 561 8.95 32.76 -28.23
N ARG A 562 8.50 31.91 -29.17
CA ARG A 562 7.18 31.25 -29.16
C ARG A 562 7.09 30.04 -28.21
N TYR A 563 7.45 30.24 -26.95
CA TYR A 563 7.40 29.18 -25.94
C TYR A 563 5.99 28.69 -25.63
N GLN A 564 4.98 29.57 -25.71
CA GLN A 564 3.59 29.18 -25.48
C GLN A 564 3.07 28.21 -26.55
N ASP A 565 3.41 28.43 -27.83
CA ASP A 565 3.01 27.53 -28.92
C ASP A 565 3.64 26.13 -28.76
N LEU A 566 4.86 26.06 -28.24
CA LEU A 566 5.52 24.80 -27.88
C LEU A 566 4.76 24.10 -26.76
N ILE A 567 4.42 24.83 -25.69
CA ILE A 567 3.67 24.29 -24.55
C ILE A 567 2.27 23.81 -24.95
N ASP A 568 1.58 24.55 -25.81
CA ASP A 568 0.23 24.20 -26.26
C ASP A 568 0.22 22.93 -27.13
N GLN A 569 1.30 22.68 -27.87
CA GLN A 569 1.44 21.51 -28.75
C GLN A 569 1.96 20.26 -28.05
N PHE A 570 2.96 20.41 -27.18
CA PHE A 570 3.69 19.30 -26.57
C PHE A 570 3.48 19.19 -25.06
N GLY A 571 2.80 20.15 -24.43
CA GLY A 571 2.56 20.18 -22.99
C GLY A 571 3.75 20.75 -22.24
N THR A 572 3.94 20.31 -21.00
CA THR A 572 4.99 20.82 -20.10
C THR A 572 6.03 19.77 -19.76
N HIS A 573 5.70 18.49 -19.95
CA HIS A 573 6.54 17.35 -19.58
C HIS A 573 6.59 16.31 -20.72
N TYR A 574 7.57 15.44 -20.68
CA TYR A 574 7.61 14.20 -21.45
C TYR A 574 7.59 12.98 -20.52
N ALA A 575 7.25 11.80 -21.03
CA ALA A 575 7.31 10.56 -20.27
C ALA A 575 8.72 9.95 -20.31
N TYR A 576 9.47 10.07 -19.21
CA TYR A 576 10.73 9.35 -19.03
C TYR A 576 10.49 7.85 -18.89
N ALA A 577 9.44 7.46 -18.17
CA ALA A 577 9.00 6.07 -18.11
C ALA A 577 7.48 5.96 -18.17
N VAL A 578 7.00 4.91 -18.81
CA VAL A 578 5.58 4.55 -18.82
C VAL A 578 5.47 3.13 -18.29
N THR A 579 4.72 2.95 -17.20
CA THR A 579 4.42 1.61 -16.70
C THR A 579 3.13 1.12 -17.31
N TYR A 580 3.19 -0.09 -17.88
CA TYR A 580 2.08 -0.78 -18.52
C TYR A 580 1.56 -1.90 -17.65
N GLY A 581 0.25 -2.09 -17.73
CA GLY A 581 -0.45 -3.16 -17.05
C GLY A 581 -1.93 -2.89 -16.99
N ALA A 582 -2.48 -3.05 -15.81
CA ALA A 582 -3.89 -3.03 -15.53
C ALA A 582 -4.12 -2.19 -14.26
N SER A 583 -4.96 -1.17 -14.33
CA SER A 583 -5.35 -0.34 -13.19
C SER A 583 -6.87 -0.14 -13.12
N ALA A 584 -7.42 -0.21 -11.92
CA ALA A 584 -8.78 0.13 -11.60
C ALA A 584 -8.83 1.17 -10.47
N LYS A 585 -9.68 2.19 -10.61
CA LYS A 585 -9.90 3.23 -9.61
C LYS A 585 -11.31 3.07 -9.04
N MET A 586 -11.39 3.04 -7.73
CA MET A 586 -12.61 3.01 -6.97
C MET A 586 -12.75 4.31 -6.19
N THR A 587 -13.91 4.93 -6.28
CA THR A 587 -14.24 6.13 -5.51
C THR A 587 -15.59 5.95 -4.85
N ARG A 588 -15.74 6.39 -3.60
CA ARG A 588 -17.03 6.41 -2.90
C ARG A 588 -17.25 7.79 -2.33
N ASP A 589 -18.32 8.41 -2.76
CA ASP A 589 -18.74 9.73 -2.33
C ASP A 589 -19.50 9.60 -1.00
N ILE A 590 -19.10 10.40 -0.02
CA ILE A 590 -19.73 10.49 1.30
C ILE A 590 -20.60 11.75 1.32
N SER A 591 -21.92 11.57 1.37
CA SER A 591 -22.86 12.68 1.44
C SER A 591 -22.84 13.35 2.83
N THR A 592 -23.33 14.57 2.89
CA THR A 592 -23.53 15.30 4.15
C THR A 592 -24.36 14.47 5.14
N GLU A 593 -25.46 13.89 4.67
CA GLU A 593 -26.40 13.11 5.49
C GLU A 593 -25.77 11.83 6.04
N ALA A 594 -24.96 11.14 5.23
CA ALA A 594 -24.23 9.95 5.66
C ALA A 594 -23.20 10.30 6.75
N PHE A 595 -22.49 11.43 6.59
CA PHE A 595 -21.55 11.91 7.62
C PHE A 595 -22.29 12.34 8.90
N GLU A 596 -23.41 13.05 8.79
CA GLU A 596 -24.24 13.43 9.94
C GLU A 596 -24.78 12.23 10.72
N ALA A 597 -25.17 11.15 10.04
CA ALA A 597 -25.61 9.93 10.70
C ALA A 597 -24.50 9.32 11.57
N VAL A 598 -23.27 9.27 11.06
CA VAL A 598 -22.14 8.75 11.83
C VAL A 598 -21.72 9.71 12.94
N LEU A 599 -21.81 11.03 12.73
CA LEU A 599 -21.59 12.00 13.81
C LEU A 599 -22.60 11.84 14.96
N LYS A 600 -23.85 11.48 14.67
CA LYS A 600 -24.83 11.16 15.72
C LYS A 600 -24.41 9.94 16.54
N GLU A 601 -23.87 8.93 15.89
CA GLU A 601 -23.43 7.70 16.57
C GLU A 601 -22.12 7.85 17.33
N THR A 602 -21.31 8.86 16.99
CA THR A 602 -20.02 9.19 17.63
C THR A 602 -20.13 10.42 18.54
N GLU A 603 -21.37 10.80 18.90
CA GLU A 603 -21.66 11.94 19.79
C GLU A 603 -21.02 13.28 19.35
N GLY A 604 -20.77 13.44 18.05
CA GLY A 604 -20.16 14.62 17.46
C GLY A 604 -18.63 14.59 17.35
N ASP A 605 -17.96 13.50 17.74
CA ASP A 605 -16.52 13.34 17.50
C ASP A 605 -16.24 13.13 16.00
N LYS A 606 -15.73 14.19 15.37
CA LYS A 606 -15.45 14.20 13.93
C LYS A 606 -14.30 13.27 13.53
N LEU A 607 -13.31 13.06 14.42
CA LEU A 607 -12.18 12.18 14.13
C LEU A 607 -12.64 10.72 14.17
N GLU A 608 -13.38 10.33 15.21
CA GLU A 608 -13.97 8.99 15.31
C GLU A 608 -14.96 8.75 14.16
N GLY A 609 -15.79 9.74 13.84
CA GLY A 609 -16.73 9.66 12.73
C GLY A 609 -16.06 9.45 11.37
N GLU A 610 -14.97 10.16 11.10
CA GLU A 610 -14.18 9.96 9.88
C GLU A 610 -13.55 8.57 9.81
N VAL A 611 -12.92 8.10 10.90
CA VAL A 611 -12.32 6.75 10.97
C VAL A 611 -13.38 5.67 10.73
N ARG A 612 -14.57 5.83 11.32
CA ARG A 612 -15.66 4.88 11.18
C ARG A 612 -16.25 4.86 9.77
N ILE A 613 -16.38 6.02 9.13
CA ILE A 613 -16.79 6.12 7.72
C ILE A 613 -15.76 5.54 6.79
N LEU A 614 -14.48 5.78 7.03
CA LEU A 614 -13.42 5.20 6.23
C LEU A 614 -13.42 3.68 6.34
N GLY A 615 -13.49 3.14 7.57
CA GLY A 615 -13.53 1.70 7.82
C GLY A 615 -14.75 1.01 7.19
N SER A 616 -15.95 1.60 7.34
CA SER A 616 -17.16 1.09 6.70
C SER A 616 -17.13 1.23 5.18
N SER A 617 -16.50 2.28 4.64
CA SER A 617 -16.34 2.48 3.21
C SER A 617 -15.39 1.48 2.59
N ILE A 618 -14.24 1.22 3.20
CA ILE A 618 -13.27 0.20 2.77
C ILE A 618 -13.88 -1.20 2.90
N GLY A 619 -14.56 -1.50 4.01
CA GLY A 619 -15.30 -2.75 4.18
C GLY A 619 -16.38 -2.93 3.11
N GLY A 620 -17.15 -1.87 2.83
CA GLY A 620 -18.17 -1.84 1.78
C GLY A 620 -17.61 -1.88 0.36
N PHE A 621 -16.38 -1.42 0.11
CA PHE A 621 -15.68 -1.66 -1.15
C PHE A 621 -15.37 -3.14 -1.32
N ASN A 622 -14.81 -3.78 -0.30
CA ASN A 622 -14.53 -5.22 -0.33
C ASN A 622 -15.80 -6.06 -0.47
N GLU A 623 -16.91 -5.61 0.10
CA GLU A 623 -18.22 -6.25 -0.01
C GLU A 623 -18.89 -5.99 -1.38
N SER A 624 -18.82 -4.75 -1.90
CA SER A 624 -19.37 -4.41 -3.21
C SER A 624 -18.58 -5.02 -4.36
N MET A 625 -17.26 -5.21 -4.20
CA MET A 625 -16.43 -6.03 -5.10
C MET A 625 -16.88 -7.49 -5.20
N ARG A 626 -17.62 -7.99 -4.20
CA ARG A 626 -18.26 -9.31 -4.22
C ARG A 626 -19.65 -9.28 -4.85
N SER A 627 -20.23 -8.11 -5.12
CA SER A 627 -21.52 -7.96 -5.81
C SER A 627 -21.33 -7.62 -7.29
N ARG A 628 -22.16 -8.16 -8.19
CA ARG A 628 -21.98 -8.06 -9.64
C ARG A 628 -21.84 -6.62 -10.13
N VAL A 629 -20.69 -6.33 -10.73
CA VAL A 629 -20.39 -5.17 -11.53
C VAL A 629 -20.17 -5.66 -12.97
N GLU A 630 -21.09 -5.37 -13.88
CA GLU A 630 -20.88 -5.65 -15.30
C GLU A 630 -20.61 -4.33 -16.03
N GLY A 631 -19.38 -4.11 -16.53
CA GLY A 631 -19.05 -2.98 -17.42
C GLY A 631 -17.71 -2.28 -17.14
N TYR A 632 -17.29 -1.44 -18.11
CA TYR A 632 -16.06 -0.61 -18.08
C TYR A 632 -16.14 0.60 -17.13
N SER A 633 -17.36 1.02 -16.79
CA SER A 633 -17.65 2.02 -15.77
C SER A 633 -19.04 1.73 -15.19
N GLY A 634 -19.22 1.95 -13.89
CA GLY A 634 -20.48 1.64 -13.21
C GLY A 634 -20.59 2.28 -11.83
N ALA A 635 -21.84 2.47 -11.38
CA ALA A 635 -22.18 2.86 -10.02
C ALA A 635 -22.61 1.62 -9.21
N PHE A 636 -22.16 1.45 -7.97
CA PHE A 636 -22.53 0.32 -7.11
C PHE A 636 -23.27 0.75 -5.86
N GLY A 637 -24.38 0.05 -5.59
CA GLY A 637 -25.22 0.27 -4.43
C GLY A 637 -26.03 1.56 -4.48
N ASN A 638 -26.91 1.74 -3.49
CA ASN A 638 -27.73 2.95 -3.33
C ASN A 638 -26.92 4.18 -2.87
N GLU A 639 -25.58 4.10 -2.77
CA GLU A 639 -24.72 5.10 -2.10
C GLU A 639 -23.48 5.52 -2.91
N GLY A 640 -23.61 5.72 -4.22
CA GLY A 640 -22.67 6.58 -4.97
C GLY A 640 -21.23 6.07 -5.16
N GLY A 641 -20.96 4.77 -5.04
CA GLY A 641 -19.65 4.20 -5.39
C GLY A 641 -19.44 4.17 -6.90
N ARG A 642 -18.32 4.69 -7.42
CA ARG A 642 -17.94 4.69 -8.85
C ARG A 642 -16.68 3.86 -9.09
N PHE A 643 -16.68 3.11 -10.19
CA PHE A 643 -15.54 2.33 -10.67
C PHE A 643 -15.15 2.73 -12.09
N ILE A 644 -13.85 2.76 -12.35
CA ILE A 644 -13.28 2.90 -13.69
C ILE A 644 -12.09 1.95 -13.80
N ALA A 645 -11.96 1.22 -14.90
CA ALA A 645 -10.82 0.37 -15.20
C ALA A 645 -10.12 0.75 -16.51
N VAL A 646 -8.81 0.53 -16.57
CA VAL A 646 -7.96 0.70 -17.76
C VAL A 646 -7.05 -0.53 -17.88
N GLY A 647 -7.06 -1.19 -19.04
CA GLY A 647 -6.38 -2.47 -19.23
C GLY A 647 -7.10 -3.64 -18.53
N GLY A 648 -6.56 -4.85 -18.70
CA GLY A 648 -7.13 -6.08 -18.17
C GLY A 648 -8.38 -6.57 -18.88
N ASN A 649 -9.21 -7.31 -18.15
CA ASN A 649 -10.56 -7.69 -18.60
C ASN A 649 -11.51 -6.49 -18.71
N GLY A 650 -11.08 -5.29 -18.30
CA GLY A 650 -11.82 -4.04 -18.47
C GLY A 650 -13.09 -3.93 -17.65
N SER A 651 -13.39 -4.91 -16.79
CA SER A 651 -14.60 -4.96 -15.97
C SER A 651 -14.28 -5.64 -14.64
N TRP A 652 -15.00 -5.28 -13.59
CA TRP A 652 -14.95 -6.00 -12.31
C TRP A 652 -15.98 -7.15 -12.33
N ASP A 653 -15.75 -8.17 -13.17
CA ASP A 653 -16.68 -9.31 -13.29
C ASP A 653 -16.60 -10.28 -12.09
N SER A 654 -17.31 -11.41 -12.16
CA SER A 654 -17.31 -12.45 -11.12
C SER A 654 -15.95 -13.06 -10.79
N GLY A 655 -14.91 -12.82 -11.61
CA GLY A 655 -13.51 -13.19 -11.37
C GLY A 655 -12.66 -12.07 -10.75
N GLY A 656 -13.24 -10.89 -10.52
CA GLY A 656 -12.55 -9.68 -10.06
C GLY A 656 -11.78 -8.97 -11.17
N TYR A 657 -11.16 -7.84 -10.83
CA TYR A 657 -10.22 -7.21 -11.74
C TYR A 657 -8.98 -8.07 -11.91
N SER A 658 -8.71 -8.47 -13.15
CA SER A 658 -7.53 -9.25 -13.48
C SER A 658 -6.70 -8.53 -14.54
N ARG A 659 -5.39 -8.74 -14.47
CA ARG A 659 -4.41 -8.15 -15.40
C ARG A 659 -4.75 -8.43 -16.87
N GLY A 660 -5.43 -9.55 -17.15
CA GLY A 660 -5.72 -10.02 -18.50
C GLY A 660 -4.47 -10.09 -19.39
N ASP A 661 -4.71 -10.18 -20.70
CA ASP A 661 -3.65 -10.08 -21.72
C ASP A 661 -3.51 -8.66 -22.27
N ARG A 662 -4.51 -7.80 -22.07
CA ARG A 662 -4.52 -6.41 -22.54
C ARG A 662 -3.85 -5.50 -21.52
N VAL A 663 -2.64 -5.05 -21.83
CA VAL A 663 -1.93 -4.05 -21.02
C VAL A 663 -2.17 -2.64 -21.54
N ALA A 664 -2.32 -1.68 -20.65
CA ALA A 664 -2.48 -0.26 -20.95
C ALA A 664 -1.51 0.57 -20.09
N PRO A 665 -1.19 1.83 -20.45
CA PRO A 665 -0.39 2.68 -19.58
C PRO A 665 -1.21 3.03 -18.34
N ILE A 666 -0.61 2.79 -17.17
CA ILE A 666 -1.28 2.95 -15.86
C ILE A 666 -0.56 3.92 -14.92
N LEU A 667 0.72 4.20 -15.16
CA LEU A 667 1.56 5.12 -14.40
C LEU A 667 2.58 5.79 -15.30
N LEU A 668 2.95 7.04 -15.00
CA LEU A 668 3.98 7.79 -15.72
C LEU A 668 5.07 8.29 -14.76
N ASP A 669 6.31 8.26 -15.20
CA ASP A 669 7.38 9.12 -14.66
C ASP A 669 7.54 10.29 -15.64
N LEU A 670 6.98 11.46 -15.27
CA LEU A 670 7.01 12.65 -16.11
C LEU A 670 8.19 13.53 -15.71
N ARG A 671 8.86 14.10 -16.72
CA ARG A 671 10.00 15.02 -16.57
C ARG A 671 9.80 16.29 -17.40
N PRO A 672 10.28 17.46 -16.95
CA PRO A 672 10.09 18.72 -17.66
C PRO A 672 10.67 18.71 -19.08
N LEU A 673 9.99 19.33 -20.04
CA LEU A 673 10.45 19.36 -21.44
C LEU A 673 11.81 20.04 -21.63
N ASP A 674 12.17 21.00 -20.79
CA ASP A 674 13.46 21.70 -20.87
C ASP A 674 14.65 20.77 -20.63
N GLU A 675 14.46 19.63 -19.95
CA GLU A 675 15.50 18.61 -19.76
C GLU A 675 15.97 18.00 -21.10
N LEU A 676 15.12 18.00 -22.12
CA LEU A 676 15.47 17.49 -23.46
C LEU A 676 16.30 18.48 -24.27
N LEU A 677 16.37 19.75 -23.87
CA LEU A 677 17.21 20.77 -24.52
C LEU A 677 18.63 20.66 -23.94
N ASN A 678 19.31 19.59 -24.33
CA ASN A 678 20.66 19.27 -23.88
C ASN A 678 21.57 18.96 -25.08
N PRO A 679 22.91 18.92 -24.89
CA PRO A 679 23.86 18.69 -25.97
C PRO A 679 23.77 17.32 -26.65
N ILE A 680 23.12 16.32 -26.03
CA ILE A 680 22.89 15.01 -26.66
C ILE A 680 21.89 15.16 -27.81
N ASN A 681 20.83 15.94 -27.59
CA ASN A 681 19.76 16.16 -28.57
C ASN A 681 20.03 17.33 -29.52
N PHE A 682 20.80 18.32 -29.07
CA PHE A 682 21.13 19.54 -29.81
C PHE A 682 22.65 19.76 -29.84
N PRO A 683 23.42 18.84 -30.48
CA PRO A 683 24.84 19.06 -30.69
C PRO A 683 25.06 20.35 -31.48
N ASP A 684 26.21 21.00 -31.27
CA ASP A 684 26.59 22.26 -31.93
C ASP A 684 25.65 23.47 -31.72
N GLN A 685 24.66 23.37 -30.83
CA GLN A 685 23.67 24.43 -30.62
C GLN A 685 23.65 24.93 -29.16
N PRO A 686 24.75 25.57 -28.68
CA PRO A 686 24.87 26.01 -27.30
C PRO A 686 23.79 26.97 -26.84
N ASP A 687 23.28 27.80 -27.75
CA ASP A 687 22.17 28.68 -27.45
C ASP A 687 20.90 27.90 -27.02
N ILE A 688 20.65 26.71 -27.59
CA ILE A 688 19.47 25.91 -27.26
C ILE A 688 19.57 25.33 -25.86
N TYR A 689 20.67 24.66 -25.53
CA TYR A 689 20.82 24.00 -24.23
C TYR A 689 21.23 24.95 -23.09
N THR A 690 21.45 26.23 -23.36
CA THR A 690 21.66 27.27 -22.36
C THR A 690 20.46 28.22 -22.25
N ARG A 691 20.32 29.17 -23.17
CA ARG A 691 19.28 30.21 -23.17
C ARG A 691 17.89 29.65 -23.40
N VAL A 692 17.66 28.92 -24.50
CA VAL A 692 16.32 28.43 -24.87
C VAL A 692 15.79 27.46 -23.81
N ARG A 693 16.66 26.59 -23.28
CA ARG A 693 16.35 25.73 -22.12
C ARG A 693 15.85 26.54 -20.93
N ALA A 694 16.60 27.57 -20.52
CA ALA A 694 16.25 28.42 -19.38
C ALA A 694 14.94 29.18 -19.60
N GLU A 695 14.74 29.74 -20.80
CA GLU A 695 13.53 30.48 -21.17
C GLU A 695 12.30 29.55 -21.25
N LEU A 696 12.45 28.32 -21.78
CA LEU A 696 11.40 27.32 -21.79
C LEU A 696 11.01 26.89 -20.37
N ALA A 697 11.99 26.63 -19.49
CA ALA A 697 11.73 26.30 -18.09
C ALA A 697 10.94 27.44 -17.39
N LEU A 698 11.32 28.69 -17.64
CA LEU A 698 10.60 29.86 -17.14
C LEU A 698 9.17 29.93 -17.69
N ALA A 699 8.99 29.72 -19.00
CA ALA A 699 7.68 29.75 -19.65
C ALA A 699 6.75 28.65 -19.12
N ILE A 700 7.26 27.43 -18.91
CA ILE A 700 6.51 26.33 -18.27
C ILE A 700 6.08 26.75 -16.86
N ASN A 701 6.99 27.29 -16.05
CA ASN A 701 6.66 27.75 -14.70
C ASN A 701 5.59 28.85 -14.69
N GLN A 702 5.69 29.83 -15.61
CA GLN A 702 4.70 30.89 -15.75
C GLN A 702 3.34 30.36 -16.20
N TYR A 703 3.31 29.43 -17.15
CA TYR A 703 2.10 28.75 -17.60
C TYR A 703 1.41 28.03 -16.42
N LEU A 704 2.18 27.27 -15.64
CA LEU A 704 1.64 26.52 -14.50
C LEU A 704 1.13 27.44 -13.39
N ALA A 705 1.90 28.46 -13.02
CA ALA A 705 1.51 29.45 -12.01
C ALA A 705 0.31 30.30 -12.46
N GLY A 706 0.19 30.60 -13.75
CA GLY A 706 -0.92 31.38 -14.31
C GLY A 706 -2.25 30.62 -14.32
N GLN A 707 -2.22 29.29 -14.41
CA GLN A 707 -3.43 28.46 -14.46
C GLN A 707 -3.81 27.82 -13.12
N ALA A 708 -2.83 27.48 -12.28
CA ALA A 708 -3.07 26.90 -10.97
C ALA A 708 -3.38 27.99 -9.94
N ARG A 709 -4.64 28.06 -9.49
CA ARG A 709 -4.98 28.83 -8.29
C ARG A 709 -4.61 28.02 -7.05
N PRO A 710 -4.21 28.65 -5.94
CA PRO A 710 -4.02 27.94 -4.68
C PRO A 710 -5.26 27.11 -4.36
N LEU A 711 -5.07 25.79 -4.20
CA LEU A 711 -6.15 24.90 -3.81
C LEU A 711 -6.49 25.11 -2.33
N SER A 712 -7.78 25.01 -2.02
CA SER A 712 -8.23 25.15 -0.63
C SER A 712 -7.82 23.92 0.20
N ASN A 713 -7.20 24.19 1.35
CA ASN A 713 -6.97 23.21 2.42
C ASN A 713 -8.21 23.02 3.32
N GLU A 714 -9.27 23.79 3.10
CA GLU A 714 -10.51 23.67 3.87
C GLU A 714 -11.18 22.32 3.59
N ARG A 715 -11.30 21.49 4.63
CA ARG A 715 -11.96 20.18 4.58
C ARG A 715 -13.47 20.36 4.59
N LEU A 716 -14.19 19.83 3.61
CA LEU A 716 -15.65 19.95 3.53
C LEU A 716 -16.36 19.24 4.70
N ILE A 717 -15.80 18.15 5.22
CA ILE A 717 -16.31 17.47 6.42
C ILE A 717 -16.32 18.37 7.67
N SER A 718 -15.44 19.39 7.73
CA SER A 718 -15.44 20.31 8.87
C SER A 718 -16.67 21.22 8.88
N LYS A 719 -17.32 21.41 7.73
CA LYS A 719 -18.54 22.20 7.58
C LYS A 719 -19.80 21.47 8.04
N VAL A 720 -19.74 20.16 8.16
CA VAL A 720 -20.87 19.38 8.69
C VAL A 720 -21.01 19.70 10.18
N THR A 721 -22.16 20.24 10.54
CA THR A 721 -22.48 20.61 11.92
C THR A 721 -23.27 19.50 12.58
N TYR A 722 -22.73 18.95 13.66
CA TYR A 722 -23.54 18.19 14.60
C TYR A 722 -24.23 19.19 15.53
N THR A 723 -25.55 19.27 15.46
CA THR A 723 -26.32 19.85 16.54
C THR A 723 -26.68 18.69 17.46
N PRO A 724 -26.18 18.67 18.71
CA PRO A 724 -26.65 17.69 19.68
C PRO A 724 -28.18 17.73 19.67
N PRO A 725 -28.88 16.59 19.69
CA PRO A 725 -30.31 16.63 19.92
C PRO A 725 -30.53 17.53 21.14
N ALA A 726 -31.50 18.45 21.05
CA ALA A 726 -31.86 19.30 22.18
C ALA A 726 -31.91 18.39 23.40
N PRO A 727 -31.25 18.75 24.52
CA PRO A 727 -31.34 17.94 25.73
C PRO A 727 -32.82 17.63 25.89
N GLU A 728 -33.16 16.34 25.95
CA GLU A 728 -34.55 15.94 26.16
C GLU A 728 -35.09 16.88 27.24
N PRO A 729 -36.22 17.57 27.00
CA PRO A 729 -36.73 18.56 27.94
C PRO A 729 -36.66 17.91 29.30
N GLU A 730 -35.87 18.53 30.19
CA GLU A 730 -35.53 18.00 31.50
C GLU A 730 -36.83 17.42 32.05
N PRO A 731 -36.95 16.08 32.20
CA PRO A 731 -38.25 15.47 32.41
C PRO A 731 -38.83 16.13 33.63
N GLU A 732 -39.96 16.85 33.47
CA GLU A 732 -40.71 17.39 34.61
C GLU A 732 -40.71 16.30 35.67
N PRO A 733 -40.22 16.58 36.90
CA PRO A 733 -39.69 15.60 37.84
C PRO A 733 -40.44 14.29 37.70
N GLY A 734 -39.85 13.38 36.92
CA GLY A 734 -40.58 12.25 36.35
C GLY A 734 -41.29 11.52 37.47
N ALA A 735 -42.59 11.27 37.28
CA ALA A 735 -43.42 10.59 38.28
C ALA A 735 -42.63 9.42 38.89
N ALA A 736 -42.38 9.50 40.20
CA ALA A 736 -41.39 8.67 40.89
C ALA A 736 -41.47 7.20 40.42
N VAL A 737 -40.41 6.73 39.78
CA VAL A 737 -40.29 5.34 39.34
C VAL A 737 -40.20 4.47 40.59
N GLU A 738 -41.11 3.50 40.71
CA GLU A 738 -41.12 2.57 41.82
C GLU A 738 -40.49 1.23 41.40
N GLU A 739 -39.83 0.57 42.34
CA GLU A 739 -39.29 -0.77 42.16
C GLU A 739 -40.03 -1.75 43.07
N TRP A 740 -40.56 -2.83 42.50
CA TRP A 740 -41.35 -3.84 43.21
C TRP A 740 -40.78 -5.24 43.01
N TYR A 741 -40.65 -5.98 44.11
CA TYR A 741 -40.22 -7.38 44.11
C TYR A 741 -41.42 -8.28 44.30
N VAL A 742 -41.61 -9.21 43.36
CA VAL A 742 -42.67 -10.22 43.37
C VAL A 742 -42.04 -11.60 43.45
N TYR A 743 -42.38 -12.36 44.49
CA TYR A 743 -41.76 -13.67 44.75
C TYR A 743 -42.60 -14.57 45.67
N VAL A 744 -42.21 -15.84 45.79
CA VAL A 744 -42.81 -16.79 46.73
C VAL A 744 -42.03 -16.75 48.04
N ARG A 745 -42.61 -16.23 49.12
CA ARG A 745 -41.91 -16.11 50.41
C ARG A 745 -41.73 -17.48 51.06
N THR A 746 -42.81 -18.24 51.15
CA THR A 746 -42.82 -19.52 51.86
C THR A 746 -43.78 -20.50 51.18
N ILE A 747 -43.40 -21.79 51.15
CA ILE A 747 -44.30 -22.90 50.84
C ILE A 747 -44.50 -23.78 52.07
N GLY A 748 -45.73 -24.21 52.34
CA GLY A 748 -46.08 -25.11 53.44
C GLY A 748 -47.02 -26.23 53.00
N CYS A 749 -46.96 -27.36 53.69
CA CYS A 749 -47.81 -28.52 53.47
C CYS A 749 -48.53 -28.88 54.79
N THR A 750 -49.86 -28.84 54.84
CA THR A 750 -50.66 -29.29 55.99
C THR A 750 -51.40 -30.58 55.65
N LYS A 751 -51.51 -31.53 56.59
CA LYS A 751 -52.17 -32.82 56.32
C LYS A 751 -53.41 -33.01 57.19
N PRO A 752 -54.59 -33.23 56.59
CA PRO A 752 -55.82 -33.48 57.36
C PRO A 752 -56.12 -34.98 57.67
N GLY A 753 -55.19 -35.94 57.48
CA GLY A 753 -55.48 -37.35 57.80
C GLY A 753 -54.32 -38.37 57.66
N PRO A 754 -54.54 -39.67 57.96
CA PRO A 754 -53.52 -40.73 57.90
C PRO A 754 -53.29 -41.26 56.47
N GLY A 755 -52.59 -40.51 55.61
CA GLY A 755 -52.16 -40.94 54.27
C GLY A 755 -50.65 -41.21 54.13
N THR A 756 -50.20 -41.89 53.06
CA THR A 756 -48.78 -42.20 52.80
C THR A 756 -48.00 -41.09 52.08
N THR A 757 -48.65 -39.96 51.77
CA THR A 757 -48.02 -38.78 51.16
C THR A 757 -47.16 -38.03 52.16
N THR A 758 -45.90 -37.81 51.82
CA THR A 758 -44.87 -37.19 52.67
C THR A 758 -44.54 -35.75 52.28
N GLY A 759 -45.08 -35.23 51.18
CA GLY A 759 -44.84 -33.83 50.77
C GLY A 759 -45.39 -33.50 49.38
N ALA A 760 -45.01 -32.33 48.87
CA ALA A 760 -45.28 -31.89 47.51
C ALA A 760 -44.06 -31.15 46.94
N SER A 761 -43.83 -31.28 45.64
CA SER A 761 -42.75 -30.57 44.92
C SER A 761 -43.23 -30.17 43.53
N GLY A 762 -42.73 -29.07 43.00
CA GLY A 762 -43.11 -28.55 41.70
C GLY A 762 -42.37 -27.27 41.31
N ASP A 763 -42.68 -26.76 40.13
CA ASP A 763 -42.10 -25.53 39.59
C ASP A 763 -43.19 -24.46 39.51
N ILE A 764 -42.93 -23.29 40.10
CA ILE A 764 -43.80 -22.13 40.03
C ILE A 764 -43.26 -21.12 39.04
N ARG A 765 -44.06 -20.81 38.02
CA ARG A 765 -43.82 -19.73 37.09
C ARG A 765 -44.57 -18.48 37.54
N ILE A 766 -43.83 -17.41 37.75
CA ILE A 766 -44.35 -16.06 38.01
C ILE A 766 -44.26 -15.30 36.69
N SER A 767 -45.37 -14.76 36.21
CA SER A 767 -45.42 -13.90 35.02
C SER A 767 -46.23 -12.63 35.32
N ALA A 768 -45.89 -11.54 34.62
CA ALA A 768 -46.60 -10.28 34.72
C ALA A 768 -47.00 -9.84 33.31
N SER A 769 -48.26 -9.45 33.12
CA SER A 769 -48.78 -8.92 31.86
C SER A 769 -49.19 -7.45 32.05
N GLY A 770 -48.61 -6.54 31.26
CA GLY A 770 -48.81 -5.08 31.36
C GLY A 770 -48.34 -4.33 30.09
N PRO A 771 -48.30 -2.98 30.10
CA PRO A 771 -47.92 -2.15 28.95
C PRO A 771 -46.50 -2.46 28.44
N ARG A 772 -46.28 -2.41 27.12
CA ARG A 772 -45.09 -2.92 26.38
C ARG A 772 -43.71 -2.32 26.77
N ASN A 773 -43.66 -1.29 27.61
CA ASN A 773 -42.45 -0.46 27.78
C ASN A 773 -41.68 -0.67 29.09
N ALA A 774 -41.98 -1.72 29.87
CA ALA A 774 -41.23 -2.04 31.08
C ALA A 774 -41.01 -3.54 31.24
N PHE A 775 -39.76 -3.92 31.56
CA PHE A 775 -39.24 -5.29 31.72
C PHE A 775 -40.27 -6.25 32.36
N ALA A 776 -40.90 -7.09 31.54
CA ALA A 776 -41.81 -8.15 31.99
C ALA A 776 -41.26 -9.50 31.52
N GLY A 777 -40.28 -10.04 32.24
CA GLY A 777 -39.81 -11.41 32.07
C GLY A 777 -40.56 -12.37 32.98
N SER A 778 -40.83 -13.60 32.54
CA SER A 778 -41.31 -14.65 33.46
C SER A 778 -40.15 -15.24 34.26
N LYS A 779 -40.39 -15.60 35.53
CA LYS A 779 -39.40 -16.24 36.40
C LYS A 779 -39.94 -17.58 36.89
N GLU A 780 -39.05 -18.57 36.98
CA GLU A 780 -39.40 -19.91 37.45
C GLU A 780 -38.64 -20.23 38.73
N LEU A 781 -39.27 -20.99 39.62
CA LEU A 781 -38.71 -21.44 40.89
C LEU A 781 -39.13 -22.88 41.15
N SER A 782 -38.15 -23.77 41.31
CA SER A 782 -38.42 -25.12 41.81
C SER A 782 -38.59 -25.09 43.33
N THR A 783 -39.73 -25.56 43.82
CA THR A 783 -40.15 -25.48 45.22
C THR A 783 -40.83 -26.75 45.71
N GLY A 784 -40.83 -26.96 47.03
CA GLY A 784 -41.51 -28.10 47.64
C GLY A 784 -41.55 -28.01 49.16
N CYS A 785 -42.47 -28.76 49.75
CA CYS A 785 -42.64 -28.92 51.19
C CYS A 785 -42.74 -30.39 51.57
N LYS A 786 -42.27 -30.74 52.78
CA LYS A 786 -42.41 -32.07 53.38
C LYS A 786 -43.32 -32.00 54.60
N TRP A 787 -44.11 -33.04 54.81
CA TRP A 787 -44.97 -33.20 55.97
C TRP A 787 -44.16 -33.81 57.13
N ARG A 788 -44.12 -33.12 58.28
CA ARG A 788 -43.35 -33.39 59.53
C ARG A 788 -41.99 -32.70 59.68
N ASP A 789 -41.46 -32.10 58.63
CA ASP A 789 -40.49 -31.02 58.85
C ASP A 789 -41.33 -29.78 59.17
N ASP A 790 -41.23 -29.23 60.39
CA ASP A 790 -41.87 -27.95 60.79
C ASP A 790 -41.41 -26.74 59.95
N GLN A 791 -40.71 -27.00 58.85
CA GLN A 791 -40.09 -26.02 58.00
C GLN A 791 -40.96 -25.79 56.79
N SER A 792 -41.86 -24.80 56.90
CA SER A 792 -42.18 -24.01 55.72
C SER A 792 -40.85 -23.58 55.08
N ARG A 793 -40.62 -23.93 53.81
CA ARG A 793 -39.38 -23.53 53.15
C ARG A 793 -39.50 -22.04 52.85
N THR A 794 -38.73 -21.24 53.58
CA THR A 794 -38.64 -19.80 53.38
C THR A 794 -37.56 -19.51 52.35
N TYR A 795 -37.92 -18.73 51.34
CA TYR A 795 -36.99 -18.27 50.33
C TYR A 795 -36.50 -16.88 50.71
N ASP A 796 -35.18 -16.72 50.74
CA ASP A 796 -34.54 -15.42 50.84
C ASP A 796 -33.97 -15.07 49.47
N TYR A 797 -34.17 -13.81 49.06
CA TYR A 797 -33.84 -13.34 47.72
C TYR A 797 -32.85 -12.19 47.84
N ARG A 798 -31.68 -12.36 47.22
CA ARG A 798 -30.74 -11.25 47.03
C ARG A 798 -31.15 -10.48 45.77
N ALA A 799 -31.06 -9.16 45.82
CA ALA A 799 -31.42 -8.30 44.69
C ALA A 799 -30.42 -8.51 43.54
N SER A 800 -30.75 -9.42 42.63
CA SER A 800 -30.06 -9.64 41.37
C SER A 800 -31.07 -10.12 40.34
N ASP A 801 -31.01 -9.57 39.13
CA ASP A 801 -31.90 -9.91 38.02
C ASP A 801 -31.82 -11.38 37.61
N ASN A 802 -30.78 -12.10 38.03
CA ASN A 802 -30.58 -13.53 37.75
C ASN A 802 -31.10 -14.48 38.85
N THR A 803 -31.72 -13.95 39.91
CA THR A 803 -32.19 -14.80 41.02
C THR A 803 -33.44 -15.60 40.62
N PRO A 804 -33.40 -16.96 40.64
CA PRO A 804 -34.58 -17.77 40.34
C PRO A 804 -35.74 -17.46 41.29
N GLY A 805 -36.96 -17.31 40.76
CA GLY A 805 -38.16 -17.01 41.55
C GLY A 805 -38.34 -15.58 42.05
N LEU A 806 -37.41 -14.64 41.77
CA LEU A 806 -37.59 -13.21 42.03
C LEU A 806 -37.90 -12.47 40.74
N MET A 807 -39.09 -11.89 40.66
CA MET A 807 -39.45 -10.96 39.59
C MET A 807 -39.32 -9.52 40.08
N VAL A 808 -38.57 -8.71 39.35
CA VAL A 808 -38.40 -7.27 39.59
C VAL A 808 -39.23 -6.50 38.58
N LEU A 809 -40.14 -5.65 39.07
CA LEU A 809 -40.94 -4.75 38.24
C LEU A 809 -40.53 -3.31 38.52
N ARG A 810 -40.25 -2.55 37.47
CA ARG A 810 -39.88 -1.13 37.53
C ARG A 810 -40.80 -0.33 36.63
N GLY A 811 -41.35 0.76 37.13
CA GLY A 811 -42.21 1.65 36.35
C GLY A 811 -42.84 2.73 37.20
N THR A 812 -43.55 3.66 36.55
CA THR A 812 -44.35 4.66 37.27
C THR A 812 -45.51 3.98 38.00
N ARG A 813 -46.07 4.64 39.02
CA ARG A 813 -47.26 4.14 39.74
C ARG A 813 -48.41 3.77 38.79
N GLU A 814 -48.64 4.58 37.76
CA GLU A 814 -49.68 4.33 36.77
C GLU A 814 -49.39 3.11 35.89
N GLN A 815 -48.13 2.94 35.46
CA GLN A 815 -47.70 1.74 34.74
C GLN A 815 -47.85 0.48 35.60
N LEU A 816 -47.44 0.55 36.86
CA LEU A 816 -47.52 -0.55 37.83
C LEU A 816 -48.97 -0.96 38.16
N ARG A 817 -49.91 -0.01 38.11
CA ARG A 817 -51.34 -0.29 38.28
C ARG A 817 -51.94 -1.19 37.21
N ASN A 818 -51.36 -1.15 36.01
CA ASN A 818 -51.86 -1.90 34.86
C ASN A 818 -51.29 -3.31 34.75
N TYR A 819 -50.38 -3.72 35.64
CA TYR A 819 -49.86 -5.09 35.64
C TYR A 819 -50.83 -6.07 36.28
N THR A 820 -50.99 -7.23 35.64
CA THR A 820 -51.64 -8.40 36.23
C THR A 820 -50.59 -9.46 36.53
N LEU A 821 -50.54 -9.94 37.78
CA LEU A 821 -49.58 -10.97 38.21
C LEU A 821 -50.23 -12.34 38.10
N ASN A 822 -49.58 -13.25 37.37
CA ASN A 822 -50.03 -14.63 37.17
C ASN A 822 -49.01 -15.59 37.76
N PHE A 823 -49.51 -16.55 38.53
CA PHE A 823 -48.73 -17.61 39.17
C PHE A 823 -49.27 -18.96 38.69
N ASP A 824 -48.42 -19.71 38.00
CA ASP A 824 -48.72 -21.07 37.54
C ASP A 824 -47.83 -22.04 38.31
N PHE A 825 -48.41 -22.94 39.11
CA PHE A 825 -47.66 -23.93 39.87
C PHE A 825 -47.92 -25.33 39.33
N ASN A 826 -46.90 -25.94 38.75
CA ASN A 826 -46.92 -27.32 38.26
C ASN A 826 -46.31 -28.22 39.33
N TRP A 827 -47.10 -29.06 39.98
CA TRP A 827 -46.68 -29.77 41.19
C TRP A 827 -47.16 -31.21 41.24
N ARG A 828 -46.51 -32.02 42.08
CA ARG A 828 -46.89 -33.40 42.38
C ARG A 828 -46.67 -33.72 43.85
N TYR A 829 -47.45 -34.66 44.35
CA TYR A 829 -47.22 -35.23 45.69
C TYR A 829 -46.00 -36.17 45.70
N THR A 830 -45.23 -36.13 46.79
CA THR A 830 -44.10 -37.01 47.06
C THR A 830 -44.45 -38.04 48.14
N GLY A 831 -44.00 -39.29 48.00
CA GLY A 831 -44.29 -40.40 48.93
C GLY A 831 -44.54 -41.74 48.21
N ALA A 832 -45.11 -42.72 48.91
CA ALA A 832 -45.30 -44.10 48.43
C ALA A 832 -46.20 -44.25 47.19
N THR A 833 -47.00 -43.22 46.90
CA THR A 833 -47.71 -43.07 45.62
C THR A 833 -47.26 -41.75 45.00
N GLN A 834 -46.32 -41.79 44.05
CA GLN A 834 -45.98 -40.61 43.26
C GLN A 834 -47.24 -40.12 42.54
N GLY A 835 -47.65 -38.89 42.85
CA GLY A 835 -48.86 -38.32 42.26
C GLY A 835 -48.64 -37.93 40.80
N ARG A 836 -49.70 -37.97 39.99
CA ARG A 836 -49.73 -37.27 38.69
C ARG A 836 -49.42 -35.79 38.89
N ILE A 837 -48.71 -35.19 37.93
CA ILE A 837 -48.47 -33.74 37.89
C ILE A 837 -49.83 -33.03 37.80
N ARG A 838 -49.99 -31.98 38.59
CA ARG A 838 -51.16 -31.11 38.67
C ARG A 838 -50.71 -29.69 38.40
N THR A 839 -51.60 -28.89 37.86
CA THR A 839 -51.36 -27.46 37.65
C THR A 839 -52.44 -26.69 38.39
N ASP A 840 -52.02 -25.84 39.31
CA ASP A 840 -52.88 -24.87 39.97
C ASP A 840 -52.44 -23.47 39.52
N LYS A 841 -53.40 -22.59 39.27
CA LYS A 841 -53.16 -21.22 38.79
C LYS A 841 -53.77 -20.19 39.71
N ARG A 842 -53.08 -19.06 39.89
CA ARG A 842 -53.59 -17.91 40.64
C ARG A 842 -53.23 -16.62 39.92
N THR A 843 -54.26 -15.84 39.62
CA THR A 843 -54.09 -14.45 39.16
C THR A 843 -54.34 -13.52 40.33
N LEU A 844 -53.43 -12.56 40.54
CA LEU A 844 -53.60 -11.48 41.50
C LEU A 844 -53.81 -10.18 40.73
N SER A 845 -55.08 -9.79 40.58
CA SER A 845 -55.51 -8.54 39.95
C SER A 845 -55.65 -7.37 40.94
N SER A 846 -55.55 -7.63 42.24
CA SER A 846 -55.76 -6.63 43.31
C SER A 846 -54.68 -6.69 44.39
N THR A 847 -53.41 -6.50 44.03
CA THR A 847 -52.34 -6.30 45.01
C THR A 847 -52.15 -4.81 45.33
N PRO A 848 -51.45 -4.47 46.42
CA PRO A 848 -51.10 -3.08 46.70
C PRO A 848 -50.30 -2.37 45.60
N MET A 849 -49.68 -3.12 44.68
CA MET A 849 -49.07 -2.58 43.45
C MET A 849 -50.13 -1.92 42.56
N GLN A 850 -51.32 -2.53 42.44
CA GLN A 850 -52.46 -2.01 41.68
C GLN A 850 -53.38 -1.04 42.44
N GLY A 851 -53.24 -0.97 43.77
CA GLY A 851 -54.11 -0.15 44.63
C GLY A 851 -53.47 1.16 45.14
N ALA A 852 -53.65 1.41 46.44
CA ALA A 852 -53.16 2.59 47.15
C ALA A 852 -51.62 2.64 47.33
N GLY A 853 -50.91 1.58 46.92
CA GLY A 853 -49.47 1.45 47.11
C GLY A 853 -49.06 0.84 48.45
N LEU A 854 -47.76 0.64 48.60
CA LEU A 854 -47.09 0.34 49.86
C LEU A 854 -46.08 1.47 50.13
N ALA A 855 -45.77 1.73 51.40
CA ALA A 855 -44.60 2.52 51.75
C ALA A 855 -43.32 1.76 51.35
N VAL A 856 -42.25 2.51 51.07
CA VAL A 856 -40.93 1.95 50.72
C VAL A 856 -40.46 0.97 51.80
N GLY A 857 -39.98 -0.20 51.38
CA GLY A 857 -39.54 -1.28 52.26
C GLY A 857 -40.66 -2.17 52.81
N LYS A 858 -41.94 -1.81 52.67
CA LYS A 858 -43.08 -2.62 53.11
C LYS A 858 -43.44 -3.69 52.10
N SER A 859 -44.01 -4.79 52.59
CA SER A 859 -44.44 -5.93 51.79
C SER A 859 -45.86 -6.34 52.12
N HIS A 860 -46.59 -6.80 51.12
CA HIS A 860 -47.87 -7.48 51.28
C HIS A 860 -47.73 -8.95 50.89
N THR A 861 -48.49 -9.83 51.55
CA THR A 861 -48.38 -11.28 51.33
C THR A 861 -49.76 -11.88 51.21
N THR A 862 -50.03 -12.50 50.07
CA THR A 862 -51.28 -13.20 49.77
C THR A 862 -51.08 -14.69 49.98
N ARG A 863 -51.96 -15.30 50.77
CA ARG A 863 -51.98 -16.76 50.98
C ARG A 863 -52.78 -17.42 49.85
N TRP A 864 -52.18 -18.42 49.21
CA TRP A 864 -52.81 -19.26 48.20
C TRP A 864 -52.72 -20.72 48.62
N SER A 865 -53.84 -21.30 49.05
CA SER A 865 -53.93 -22.71 49.43
C SER A 865 -54.70 -23.51 48.39
N PHE A 866 -54.24 -24.73 48.10
CA PHE A 866 -54.90 -25.65 47.17
C PHE A 866 -54.54 -27.11 47.50
N GLY A 867 -55.42 -28.02 47.12
CA GLY A 867 -55.26 -29.45 47.33
C GLY A 867 -56.61 -30.17 47.25
N PRO A 868 -56.67 -31.41 46.72
CA PRO A 868 -57.88 -32.21 46.75
C PRO A 868 -58.30 -32.57 48.19
N LYS A 869 -59.62 -32.63 48.44
CA LYS A 869 -60.18 -33.08 49.72
C LYS A 869 -59.58 -34.43 50.14
N GLY A 870 -59.14 -34.54 51.39
CA GLY A 870 -58.55 -35.77 51.96
C GLY A 870 -57.06 -35.99 51.67
N ARG A 871 -56.37 -35.06 51.01
CA ARG A 871 -54.89 -35.08 50.82
C ARG A 871 -54.25 -33.85 51.46
N PRO A 872 -52.90 -33.78 51.58
CA PRO A 872 -52.25 -32.60 52.12
C PRO A 872 -52.57 -31.34 51.31
N GLU A 873 -52.96 -30.26 51.99
CA GLU A 873 -53.15 -28.95 51.41
C GLU A 873 -51.79 -28.25 51.30
N ILE A 874 -51.49 -27.70 50.12
CA ILE A 874 -50.30 -26.91 49.87
C ILE A 874 -50.68 -25.45 50.04
N THR A 875 -49.88 -24.70 50.79
CA THR A 875 -50.05 -23.26 51.00
C THR A 875 -48.82 -22.52 50.47
N LEU A 876 -49.02 -21.61 49.52
CA LEU A 876 -48.02 -20.66 49.03
C LEU A 876 -48.28 -19.27 49.60
N HIS A 877 -47.23 -18.59 50.06
CA HIS A 877 -47.29 -17.19 50.46
C HIS A 877 -46.64 -16.32 49.39
N LEU A 878 -47.46 -15.76 48.52
CA LEU A 878 -47.05 -14.90 47.42
C LEU A 878 -46.81 -13.49 47.96
N ARG A 879 -45.62 -12.93 47.77
CA ARG A 879 -45.24 -11.63 48.35
C ARG A 879 -44.95 -10.62 47.26
N VAL A 880 -45.46 -9.41 47.48
CA VAL A 880 -45.08 -8.19 46.76
C VAL A 880 -44.44 -7.22 47.74
N LYS A 881 -43.27 -6.65 47.43
CA LYS A 881 -42.54 -5.71 48.29
C LYS A 881 -42.12 -4.48 47.48
N ARG A 882 -42.40 -3.28 47.98
CA ARG A 882 -41.90 -2.04 47.39
C ARG A 882 -40.49 -1.77 47.90
N ILE A 883 -39.56 -1.50 46.99
CA ILE A 883 -38.13 -1.29 47.28
C ILE A 883 -37.75 0.18 47.18
N LYS A 884 -38.31 0.89 46.19
CA LYS A 884 -38.15 2.33 45.98
C LYS A 884 -39.49 2.94 45.62
#